data_AF-A0A5M6CLS3-F1
#
_entry.id   AF-A0A5M6CLS3-F1
#
_cell.length_a   1.000
_cell.length_b   1.000
_cell.length_c   1.000
_cell.angle_alpha   90.00
_cell.angle_beta   90.00
_cell.angle_gamma   90.00
#
_symmetry.space_group_name_H-M   'P 1'
#
loop_
_entity.id
_entity.type
_entity.pdbx_description
1 polymer ?
#
loop_
_entity_poly.entity_id
_entity_poly.type
_entity_poly.pdbx_seq_one_letter_code
_entity_poly.pdbx_strand_id
1 'polypeptide(L)'
;MKKILLQLLIAFTCCVPAIAQGTDSLFVGTLADARLNAGNYTSAIITDYGGGTFFYDPSDVTSVDNTGTVFVTSGGERFKRIYNSTINVKWFGAVGDGVTDDADEINDAANAARNEHKELAFAQNANYLTSEPLDLSDLTVDANNATIVASNSASPSDKTAIKVQGQITSYYNLTTDADKYKSVLKLSPADLASLNLAKGDLVKIISDLDFAPSSGENVSQGEIQKVYGIDAGSGKLFLFGYLEDSYKVSDNVRVAKVTPATFKTKGILNILQDGSSGSQGVIFNLTEKVNCNLQITNAYMRSVVLGNSYAANINIKSFGSEQNGYGYGVIISNATMYSVITGLVQSARHCVTTGGDPSGGVSWGNKVVDMTGSDIFPADVFDSHASTGSIYFENCRALNGYKFNDTVLVCSGFKIEARETHITDCYVDGPFSHAVVSDSPDPQRIYINGLTVKDCFAGVSMGDSTDLDILSVKNVVATRNDAIGNIVVLSGSYANLFLDNLNSVNMGGLLISPNVTLPNIVTLSNSSVRFTTQQTTSTTGFSFAYVRSAVNVLRFVNCSSENASYFIRASQTVNLYEAIGCAALSCPSTINYFEKLTGNINLIGGNYGDVVNNGYFIYCPLGVGGLTLSGGVTTSGLTHLRGIYVLTSFSTFFNGGNHLTFTGGVFHSASILPVTDNSPVNAATLQSGLATKQNVPVNVPVTSSSYSIPLNSGYYTYKSSAVSTWTLPAVAGHTGLSYKIMNQNTGGFNLTINSNTGGNDIYNSTTPVNTLIINPGDNLTFYNNGDYWTVIK
;
A
#
# COMPACT_ATOMS: atom_id res chain seq x y z
N MET A 1 -1.66 -12.06 -80.32
CA MET A 1 -2.39 -12.21 -81.61
C MET A 1 -2.97 -13.62 -81.67
N LYS A 2 -4.17 -13.84 -81.12
CA LYS A 2 -5.46 -14.02 -81.82
C LYS A 2 -5.46 -15.12 -82.91
N LYS A 3 -5.88 -16.33 -82.50
CA LYS A 3 -6.56 -17.34 -83.33
C LYS A 3 -7.56 -18.13 -82.46
N ILE A 4 -8.85 -18.01 -82.83
CA ILE A 4 -9.83 -19.07 -83.11
C ILE A 4 -10.09 -20.18 -82.06
N LEU A 5 -11.29 -20.14 -81.45
CA LEU A 5 -12.28 -21.23 -81.19
C LEU A 5 -13.41 -20.56 -80.38
N LEU A 6 -14.63 -20.23 -80.84
CA LEU A 6 -15.68 -20.83 -81.66
C LEU A 6 -16.36 -22.09 -81.07
N GLN A 7 -17.65 -21.90 -80.77
CA GLN A 7 -18.78 -22.83 -80.67
C GLN A 7 -18.96 -23.60 -79.34
N LEU A 8 -19.97 -23.24 -78.54
CA LEU A 8 -21.43 -23.47 -78.69
C LEU A 8 -21.84 -24.71 -77.88
N LEU A 9 -22.32 -24.47 -76.66
CA LEU A 9 -23.41 -25.22 -76.05
C LEU A 9 -23.94 -24.44 -74.84
N ILE A 10 -25.21 -24.70 -74.47
CA ILE A 10 -26.04 -24.10 -73.41
C ILE A 10 -26.88 -22.92 -73.97
N ALA A 11 -28.10 -23.12 -74.49
CA ALA A 11 -29.30 -23.76 -73.93
C ALA A 11 -29.74 -23.14 -72.60
N PHE A 12 -30.61 -22.12 -72.65
CA PHE A 12 -31.85 -21.98 -71.87
C PHE A 12 -32.40 -20.56 -72.07
N THR A 13 -33.12 -20.35 -73.16
CA THR A 13 -34.10 -19.26 -73.25
C THR A 13 -35.33 -19.70 -72.47
N CYS A 14 -35.31 -19.45 -71.16
CA CYS A 14 -36.55 -19.33 -70.40
C CYS A 14 -36.95 -17.87 -70.37
N CYS A 15 -38.19 -17.63 -70.78
CA CYS A 15 -38.86 -16.36 -70.85
C CYS A 15 -38.94 -15.73 -69.45
N VAL A 16 -38.29 -14.58 -69.25
CA VAL A 16 -38.69 -13.62 -68.21
C VAL A 16 -39.02 -12.33 -68.97
N PRO A 17 -40.24 -11.79 -68.85
CA PRO A 17 -40.53 -10.49 -69.43
C PRO A 17 -39.61 -9.46 -68.76
N ALA A 18 -38.86 -8.72 -69.57
CA ALA A 18 -38.21 -7.50 -69.10
C ALA A 18 -39.33 -6.51 -68.72
N ILE A 19 -39.67 -6.46 -67.43
CA ILE A 19 -40.44 -5.36 -66.87
C ILE A 19 -39.51 -4.15 -66.96
N ALA A 20 -39.86 -3.18 -67.81
CA ALA A 20 -39.19 -1.90 -67.85
C ALA A 20 -39.43 -1.19 -66.52
N GLN A 21 -38.47 -1.23 -65.60
CA GLN A 21 -38.52 -0.46 -64.37
C GLN A 21 -38.46 1.04 -64.69
N GLY A 22 -39.36 1.82 -64.11
CA GLY A 22 -39.47 3.25 -64.34
C GLY A 22 -38.31 4.03 -63.72
N THR A 23 -37.99 5.20 -64.26
CA THR A 23 -37.01 6.16 -63.70
C THR A 23 -37.49 6.86 -62.42
N ASP A 24 -38.63 6.46 -61.87
CA ASP A 24 -39.36 7.20 -60.84
C ASP A 24 -39.08 6.67 -59.43
N SER A 25 -39.23 7.55 -58.44
CA SER A 25 -39.21 7.23 -57.01
C SER A 25 -40.62 6.95 -56.51
N LEU A 26 -40.80 5.87 -55.76
CA LEU A 26 -42.04 5.60 -55.01
C LEU A 26 -41.99 6.33 -53.67
N PHE A 27 -42.99 7.17 -53.36
CA PHE A 27 -43.18 7.72 -52.02
C PHE A 27 -44.35 7.00 -51.34
N VAL A 28 -44.08 6.30 -50.24
CA VAL A 28 -45.07 5.52 -49.49
C VAL A 28 -44.97 5.80 -47.99
N GLY A 29 -46.10 5.75 -47.30
CA GLY A 29 -46.14 6.01 -45.86
C GLY A 29 -45.49 4.90 -45.05
N THR A 30 -45.57 3.65 -45.52
CA THR A 30 -45.13 2.47 -44.76
C THR A 30 -44.18 1.56 -45.53
N LEU A 31 -43.33 0.84 -44.80
CA LEU A 31 -42.48 -0.22 -45.34
C LEU A 31 -43.32 -1.36 -45.92
N ALA A 32 -44.47 -1.66 -45.32
CA ALA A 32 -45.39 -2.68 -45.83
C ALA A 32 -45.88 -2.33 -47.25
N ASP A 33 -46.25 -1.06 -47.49
CA ASP A 33 -46.62 -0.58 -48.81
C ASP A 33 -45.45 -0.61 -49.80
N ALA A 34 -44.23 -0.32 -49.33
CA ALA A 34 -43.03 -0.42 -50.15
C ALA A 34 -42.78 -1.86 -50.62
N ARG A 35 -42.90 -2.86 -49.73
CA ARG A 35 -42.72 -4.28 -50.07
C ARG A 35 -43.72 -4.78 -51.13
N LEU A 36 -44.93 -4.20 -51.18
CA LEU A 36 -45.94 -4.56 -52.17
C LEU A 36 -45.75 -3.85 -53.52
N ASN A 37 -45.28 -2.60 -53.52
CA ASN A 37 -45.39 -1.73 -54.69
C ASN A 37 -44.04 -1.29 -55.30
N ALA A 38 -42.91 -1.42 -54.57
CA ALA A 38 -41.64 -0.84 -55.01
C ALA A 38 -40.99 -1.55 -56.22
N GLY A 39 -41.36 -2.79 -56.55
CA GLY A 39 -40.67 -3.60 -57.58
C GLY A 39 -40.58 -2.98 -58.99
N ASN A 40 -41.43 -1.99 -59.29
CA ASN A 40 -41.43 -1.26 -60.56
C ASN A 40 -40.64 0.06 -60.55
N TYR A 41 -40.04 0.42 -59.41
CA TYR A 41 -39.37 1.71 -59.17
C TYR A 41 -37.87 1.54 -58.94
N THR A 42 -37.11 2.58 -59.23
CA THR A 42 -35.64 2.59 -58.99
C THR A 42 -35.28 3.03 -57.57
N SER A 43 -36.23 3.65 -56.86
CA SER A 43 -36.08 4.05 -55.47
C SER A 43 -37.42 4.09 -54.74
N ALA A 44 -37.37 3.98 -53.41
CA ALA A 44 -38.51 4.09 -52.52
C ALA A 44 -38.19 5.03 -51.35
N ILE A 45 -39.14 5.85 -50.92
CA ILE A 45 -39.06 6.68 -49.73
C ILE A 45 -40.15 6.21 -48.77
N ILE A 46 -39.76 5.80 -47.57
CA ILE A 46 -40.67 5.39 -46.48
C ILE A 46 -40.65 6.45 -45.36
N THR A 47 -41.72 6.50 -44.56
CA THR A 47 -41.81 7.44 -43.42
C THR A 47 -41.88 6.77 -42.04
N ASP A 48 -42.22 5.49 -41.97
CA ASP A 48 -42.10 4.67 -40.76
C ASP A 48 -40.67 4.13 -40.58
N TYR A 49 -40.38 3.47 -39.45
CA TYR A 49 -39.05 2.92 -39.13
C TYR A 49 -37.93 3.96 -39.27
N GLY A 50 -38.13 5.15 -38.69
CA GLY A 50 -37.19 6.28 -38.77
C GLY A 50 -37.15 6.98 -40.14
N GLY A 51 -37.95 6.54 -41.12
CA GLY A 51 -38.03 7.07 -42.47
C GLY A 51 -36.73 6.90 -43.27
N GLY A 52 -36.76 7.20 -44.56
CA GLY A 52 -35.55 7.26 -45.39
C GLY A 52 -35.75 6.85 -46.84
N THR A 53 -34.71 7.06 -47.64
CA THR A 53 -34.68 6.72 -49.06
C THR A 53 -33.93 5.42 -49.29
N PHE A 54 -34.44 4.59 -50.19
CA PHE A 54 -33.87 3.33 -50.61
C PHE A 54 -33.71 3.31 -52.13
N PHE A 55 -32.68 2.64 -52.63
CA PHE A 55 -32.51 2.39 -54.06
C PHE A 55 -32.63 0.90 -54.37
N TYR A 56 -33.17 0.57 -55.53
CA TYR A 56 -33.20 -0.80 -56.02
C TYR A 56 -31.80 -1.24 -56.46
N ASP A 57 -31.31 -2.38 -55.94
CA ASP A 57 -30.07 -3.00 -56.38
C ASP A 57 -30.37 -4.29 -57.16
N PRO A 58 -30.38 -4.25 -58.51
CA PRO A 58 -30.61 -5.44 -59.33
C PRO A 58 -29.48 -6.47 -59.26
N SER A 59 -28.29 -6.08 -58.79
CA SER A 59 -27.15 -7.00 -58.66
C SER A 59 -27.21 -7.85 -57.39
N ASP A 60 -27.97 -7.40 -56.40
CA ASP A 60 -28.21 -8.14 -55.18
C ASP A 60 -29.42 -9.06 -55.33
N VAL A 61 -29.14 -10.37 -55.29
CA VAL A 61 -30.16 -11.44 -55.36
C VAL A 61 -30.13 -12.34 -54.13
N THR A 62 -29.25 -12.06 -53.16
CA THR A 62 -28.97 -12.97 -52.03
C THR A 62 -29.21 -12.34 -50.67
N SER A 63 -29.17 -11.00 -50.54
CA SER A 63 -29.41 -10.38 -49.24
C SER A 63 -30.81 -10.67 -48.75
N VAL A 64 -30.90 -10.93 -47.45
CA VAL A 64 -32.14 -11.18 -46.73
C VAL A 64 -32.77 -9.83 -46.36
N ASP A 65 -34.10 -9.78 -46.31
CA ASP A 65 -34.83 -8.64 -45.74
C ASP A 65 -34.47 -8.50 -44.26
N ASN A 66 -34.00 -7.33 -43.85
CA ASN A 66 -33.69 -7.04 -42.45
C ASN A 66 -34.46 -5.82 -41.92
N THR A 67 -35.49 -5.35 -42.65
CA THR A 67 -36.33 -4.17 -42.35
C THR A 67 -35.58 -2.83 -42.35
N GLY A 68 -34.33 -2.78 -41.88
CA GLY A 68 -33.52 -1.59 -41.70
C GLY A 68 -32.73 -1.18 -42.93
N THR A 69 -31.64 -1.89 -43.25
CA THR A 69 -30.75 -1.52 -44.37
C THR A 69 -31.17 -2.13 -45.70
N VAL A 70 -31.94 -3.22 -45.67
CA VAL A 70 -32.44 -3.94 -46.83
C VAL A 70 -33.90 -4.33 -46.60
N PHE A 71 -34.76 -4.04 -47.58
CA PHE A 71 -36.06 -4.70 -47.67
C PHE A 71 -36.20 -5.42 -48.99
N VAL A 72 -36.99 -6.50 -48.98
CA VAL A 72 -37.26 -7.32 -50.15
C VAL A 72 -38.75 -7.22 -50.48
N THR A 73 -39.06 -6.86 -51.71
CA THR A 73 -40.45 -6.82 -52.18
C THR A 73 -41.05 -8.22 -52.29
N SER A 74 -42.37 -8.31 -52.47
CA SER A 74 -43.03 -9.59 -52.79
C SER A 74 -42.55 -10.22 -54.11
N GLY A 75 -41.99 -9.43 -55.02
CA GLY A 75 -41.38 -9.89 -56.28
C GLY A 75 -39.95 -10.40 -56.12
N GLY A 76 -39.32 -10.18 -54.96
CA GLY A 76 -37.91 -10.49 -54.71
C GLY A 76 -36.95 -9.37 -55.12
N GLU A 77 -37.42 -8.16 -55.40
CA GLU A 77 -36.53 -7.01 -55.61
C GLU A 77 -35.92 -6.56 -54.27
N ARG A 78 -34.61 -6.27 -54.24
CA ARG A 78 -33.90 -5.81 -53.03
C ARG A 78 -33.63 -4.33 -53.08
N PHE A 79 -34.12 -3.64 -52.06
CA PHE A 79 -33.96 -2.21 -51.90
C PHE A 79 -33.00 -1.92 -50.75
N LYS A 80 -31.97 -1.13 -51.03
CA LYS A 80 -30.89 -0.78 -50.10
C LYS A 80 -31.07 0.64 -49.59
N ARG A 81 -31.00 0.82 -48.28
CA ARG A 81 -31.12 2.15 -47.67
C ARG A 81 -29.95 3.03 -48.11
N ILE A 82 -30.23 4.30 -48.42
CA ILE A 82 -29.22 5.32 -48.68
C ILE A 82 -28.91 6.01 -47.36
N TYR A 83 -27.70 5.82 -46.85
CA TYR A 83 -27.23 6.42 -45.61
C TYR A 83 -25.69 6.52 -45.59
N ASN A 84 -25.14 7.33 -44.68
CA ASN A 84 -23.71 7.66 -44.69
C ASN A 84 -22.86 6.70 -43.83
N SER A 85 -22.94 6.85 -42.51
CA SER A 85 -21.94 6.27 -41.58
C SER A 85 -22.50 5.54 -40.37
N THR A 86 -23.78 5.77 -40.03
CA THR A 86 -24.41 5.25 -38.82
C THR A 86 -25.64 4.43 -39.17
N ILE A 87 -25.83 3.32 -38.47
CA ILE A 87 -27.04 2.52 -38.50
C ILE A 87 -27.87 2.86 -37.26
N ASN A 88 -29.11 3.32 -37.46
CA ASN A 88 -29.98 3.72 -36.37
C ASN A 88 -30.91 2.56 -35.98
N VAL A 89 -31.02 2.27 -34.68
CA VAL A 89 -31.92 1.22 -34.16
C VAL A 89 -33.39 1.44 -34.55
N LYS A 90 -33.82 2.69 -34.78
CA LYS A 90 -35.15 3.04 -35.28
C LYS A 90 -35.47 2.47 -36.65
N TRP A 91 -34.45 2.21 -37.46
CA TRP A 91 -34.64 1.63 -38.80
C TRP A 91 -35.08 0.17 -38.75
N PHE A 92 -34.81 -0.51 -37.64
CA PHE A 92 -35.13 -1.92 -37.45
C PHE A 92 -36.45 -2.13 -36.70
N GLY A 93 -37.01 -1.07 -36.11
CA GLY A 93 -38.34 -1.10 -35.47
C GLY A 93 -38.34 -0.69 -34.01
N ALA A 94 -37.17 -0.51 -33.40
CA ALA A 94 -37.07 -0.14 -31.98
C ALA A 94 -37.87 1.14 -31.68
N VAL A 95 -38.76 1.09 -30.70
CA VAL A 95 -39.71 2.14 -30.32
C VAL A 95 -39.16 3.06 -29.23
N GLY A 96 -38.29 2.57 -28.34
CA GLY A 96 -37.54 3.43 -27.40
C GLY A 96 -38.42 4.31 -26.50
N ASP A 97 -39.60 3.81 -26.12
CA ASP A 97 -40.59 4.46 -25.26
C ASP A 97 -40.52 4.00 -23.78
N GLY A 98 -39.66 3.03 -23.48
CA GLY A 98 -39.47 2.42 -22.16
C GLY A 98 -40.53 1.38 -21.79
N VAL A 99 -41.40 1.00 -22.73
CA VAL A 99 -42.53 0.08 -22.51
C VAL A 99 -42.53 -1.04 -23.54
N THR A 100 -42.25 -0.74 -24.80
CA THR A 100 -42.12 -1.71 -25.87
C THR A 100 -40.77 -2.42 -25.73
N ASP A 101 -40.77 -3.74 -25.75
CA ASP A 101 -39.53 -4.51 -25.77
C ASP A 101 -38.84 -4.33 -27.11
N ASP A 102 -37.62 -3.80 -27.07
CA ASP A 102 -36.83 -3.38 -28.23
C ASP A 102 -35.62 -4.29 -28.48
N ALA A 103 -35.50 -5.40 -27.74
CA ALA A 103 -34.29 -6.22 -27.70
C ALA A 103 -33.94 -6.82 -29.07
N ASP A 104 -34.92 -7.44 -29.75
CA ASP A 104 -34.74 -8.06 -31.07
C ASP A 104 -34.31 -7.02 -32.11
N GLU A 105 -35.00 -5.89 -32.19
CA GLU A 105 -34.71 -4.84 -33.17
C GLU A 105 -33.35 -4.18 -32.94
N ILE A 106 -32.92 -4.05 -31.68
CA ILE A 106 -31.58 -3.53 -31.36
C ILE A 106 -30.51 -4.55 -31.75
N ASN A 107 -30.71 -5.84 -31.46
CA ASN A 107 -29.78 -6.90 -31.84
C ASN A 107 -29.66 -7.03 -33.37
N ASP A 108 -30.76 -6.89 -34.12
CA ASP A 108 -30.74 -6.85 -35.58
C ASP A 108 -29.97 -5.63 -36.12
N ALA A 109 -30.19 -4.46 -35.54
CA ALA A 109 -29.44 -3.26 -35.89
C ALA A 109 -27.95 -3.40 -35.57
N ALA A 110 -27.61 -4.00 -34.43
CA ALA A 110 -26.23 -4.28 -34.01
C ALA A 110 -25.54 -5.25 -34.98
N ASN A 111 -26.23 -6.31 -35.40
CA ASN A 111 -25.73 -7.26 -36.39
C ASN A 111 -25.47 -6.60 -37.74
N ALA A 112 -26.39 -5.76 -38.22
CA ALA A 112 -26.20 -4.98 -39.45
C ALA A 112 -25.00 -4.03 -39.33
N ALA A 113 -24.89 -3.29 -38.22
CA ALA A 113 -23.78 -2.39 -37.96
C ALA A 113 -22.42 -3.11 -37.96
N ARG A 114 -22.35 -4.28 -37.32
CA ARG A 114 -21.15 -5.12 -37.28
C ARG A 114 -20.75 -5.61 -38.67
N ASN A 115 -21.71 -6.15 -39.42
CA ASN A 115 -21.49 -6.71 -40.76
C ASN A 115 -21.08 -5.63 -41.79
N GLU A 116 -21.61 -4.42 -41.66
CA GLU A 116 -21.32 -3.30 -42.56
C GLU A 116 -20.17 -2.40 -42.06
N HIS A 117 -19.56 -2.75 -40.92
CA HIS A 117 -18.50 -1.98 -40.24
C HIS A 117 -18.88 -0.52 -39.98
N LYS A 118 -20.11 -0.31 -39.49
CA LYS A 118 -20.70 0.99 -39.17
C LYS A 118 -20.88 1.18 -37.68
N GLU A 119 -21.11 2.43 -37.30
CA GLU A 119 -21.49 2.77 -35.92
C GLU A 119 -22.97 2.48 -35.69
N LEU A 120 -23.31 1.99 -34.50
CA LEU A 120 -24.70 1.82 -34.07
C LEU A 120 -25.17 3.08 -33.35
N ALA A 121 -26.28 3.67 -33.75
CA ALA A 121 -26.83 4.88 -33.15
C ALA A 121 -28.16 4.62 -32.46
N PHE A 122 -28.24 5.02 -31.19
CA PHE A 122 -29.50 5.14 -30.47
C PHE A 122 -30.14 6.50 -30.71
N ALA A 123 -31.47 6.57 -30.59
CA ALA A 123 -32.17 7.84 -30.61
C ALA A 123 -31.89 8.65 -29.34
N GLN A 124 -31.83 9.97 -29.50
CA GLN A 124 -31.46 10.87 -28.41
C GLN A 124 -32.42 10.78 -27.22
N ASN A 125 -31.88 10.53 -26.02
CA ASN A 125 -32.62 10.40 -24.75
C ASN A 125 -33.77 9.37 -24.78
N ALA A 126 -33.77 8.42 -25.71
CA ALA A 126 -34.80 7.38 -25.78
C ALA A 126 -34.56 6.29 -24.72
N ASN A 127 -35.62 5.63 -24.29
CA ASN A 127 -35.58 4.56 -23.28
C ASN A 127 -35.94 3.24 -23.96
N TYR A 128 -35.02 2.31 -24.06
CA TYR A 128 -35.24 1.03 -24.73
C TYR A 128 -35.43 -0.05 -23.68
N LEU A 129 -36.65 -0.59 -23.57
CA LEU A 129 -36.91 -1.72 -22.70
C LEU A 129 -36.31 -2.96 -23.36
N THR A 130 -35.55 -3.76 -22.62
CA THR A 130 -35.02 -5.03 -23.12
C THR A 130 -35.38 -6.15 -22.16
N SER A 131 -36.00 -7.22 -22.68
CA SER A 131 -36.29 -8.44 -21.91
C SER A 131 -35.18 -9.49 -21.96
N GLU A 132 -34.15 -9.24 -22.78
CA GLU A 132 -32.96 -10.07 -22.93
C GLU A 132 -31.68 -9.22 -23.10
N PRO A 133 -30.48 -9.83 -22.93
CA PRO A 133 -29.21 -9.13 -23.10
C PRO A 133 -28.95 -8.69 -24.54
N LEU A 134 -28.43 -7.48 -24.70
CA LEU A 134 -27.93 -6.99 -26.00
C LEU A 134 -26.51 -7.48 -26.26
N ASP A 135 -26.23 -7.99 -27.46
CA ASP A 135 -24.87 -8.25 -27.93
C ASP A 135 -24.32 -7.04 -28.68
N LEU A 136 -23.49 -6.25 -27.99
CA LEU A 136 -22.86 -5.07 -28.57
C LEU A 136 -21.38 -5.28 -28.91
N SER A 137 -20.97 -6.54 -29.10
CA SER A 137 -19.61 -6.89 -29.50
C SER A 137 -19.23 -6.27 -30.84
N ASP A 138 -18.00 -5.78 -30.95
CA ASP A 138 -17.39 -5.20 -32.15
C ASP A 138 -18.07 -3.97 -32.71
N LEU A 139 -18.61 -3.14 -31.82
CA LEU A 139 -19.32 -1.91 -32.18
C LEU A 139 -18.72 -0.66 -31.55
N THR A 140 -18.83 0.43 -32.30
CA THR A 140 -18.84 1.79 -31.73
C THR A 140 -20.29 2.23 -31.65
N VAL A 141 -20.75 2.51 -30.43
CA VAL A 141 -22.13 2.91 -30.13
C VAL A 141 -22.18 4.42 -29.95
N ASP A 142 -22.91 5.10 -30.83
CA ASP A 142 -23.36 6.46 -30.58
C ASP A 142 -24.55 6.43 -29.63
N ALA A 143 -24.25 6.60 -28.34
CA ALA A 143 -25.20 6.35 -27.27
C ALA A 143 -26.30 7.42 -27.22
N ASN A 144 -26.00 8.65 -27.67
CA ASN A 144 -26.94 9.79 -27.65
C ASN A 144 -27.71 9.96 -26.31
N ASN A 145 -27.06 9.62 -25.19
CA ASN A 145 -27.65 9.61 -23.85
C ASN A 145 -28.93 8.76 -23.73
N ALA A 146 -29.07 7.73 -24.56
CA ALA A 146 -30.14 6.74 -24.44
C ALA A 146 -30.00 5.90 -23.17
N THR A 147 -31.11 5.32 -22.75
CA THR A 147 -31.19 4.41 -21.59
C THR A 147 -31.63 3.04 -22.04
N ILE A 148 -30.86 2.02 -21.71
CA ILE A 148 -31.30 0.63 -21.75
C ILE A 148 -31.99 0.32 -20.43
N VAL A 149 -33.29 0.05 -20.47
CA VAL A 149 -34.10 -0.36 -19.32
C VAL A 149 -34.15 -1.88 -19.33
N ALA A 150 -33.26 -2.51 -18.58
CA ALA A 150 -33.16 -3.96 -18.52
C ALA A 150 -34.21 -4.53 -17.57
N SER A 151 -35.17 -5.27 -18.13
CA SER A 151 -36.19 -5.99 -17.35
C SER A 151 -35.88 -7.49 -17.24
N ASN A 152 -35.11 -8.03 -18.20
CA ASN A 152 -34.46 -9.35 -18.20
C ASN A 152 -35.24 -10.47 -17.50
N SER A 153 -36.55 -10.55 -17.75
CA SER A 153 -37.46 -11.50 -17.08
C SER A 153 -37.25 -12.96 -17.50
N ALA A 154 -36.52 -13.20 -18.59
CA ALA A 154 -36.34 -14.54 -19.17
C ALA A 154 -35.35 -15.44 -18.40
N SER A 155 -34.40 -14.87 -17.65
CA SER A 155 -33.37 -15.62 -16.92
C SER A 155 -33.31 -15.18 -15.45
N PRO A 156 -33.81 -16.00 -14.49
CA PRO A 156 -33.80 -15.61 -13.08
C PRO A 156 -32.40 -15.57 -12.45
N SER A 157 -31.37 -16.14 -13.10
CA SER A 157 -30.00 -16.23 -12.58
C SER A 157 -28.97 -15.34 -13.27
N ASP A 158 -29.22 -14.90 -14.51
CA ASP A 158 -28.35 -13.99 -15.25
C ASP A 158 -29.18 -12.96 -16.01
N LYS A 159 -29.32 -11.77 -15.41
CA LYS A 159 -30.07 -10.64 -15.96
C LYS A 159 -29.13 -9.54 -16.46
N THR A 160 -28.11 -9.92 -17.22
CA THR A 160 -27.16 -8.98 -17.83
C THR A 160 -27.82 -8.09 -18.88
N ALA A 161 -27.64 -6.77 -18.83
CA ALA A 161 -28.20 -5.86 -19.84
C ALA A 161 -27.41 -5.92 -21.17
N ILE A 162 -26.08 -5.92 -21.10
CA ILE A 162 -25.21 -5.91 -22.29
C ILE A 162 -24.09 -6.93 -22.14
N LYS A 163 -23.87 -7.73 -23.18
CA LYS A 163 -22.74 -8.66 -23.29
C LYS A 163 -21.82 -8.23 -24.43
N VAL A 164 -20.52 -8.20 -24.14
CA VAL A 164 -19.45 -7.97 -25.12
C VAL A 164 -18.46 -9.12 -24.97
N GLN A 165 -18.41 -10.00 -25.97
CA GLN A 165 -17.82 -11.32 -25.84
C GLN A 165 -16.90 -11.64 -27.02
N GLY A 166 -15.60 -11.76 -26.76
CA GLY A 166 -14.66 -12.30 -27.73
C GLY A 166 -14.68 -13.83 -27.77
N GLN A 167 -13.76 -14.40 -28.55
CA GLN A 167 -13.63 -15.85 -28.73
C GLN A 167 -12.25 -16.32 -28.28
N ILE A 168 -12.16 -17.59 -27.90
CA ILE A 168 -10.91 -18.25 -27.55
C ILE A 168 -10.82 -19.60 -28.25
N THR A 169 -9.65 -19.94 -28.77
CA THR A 169 -9.43 -21.23 -29.44
C THR A 169 -9.21 -22.36 -28.44
N SER A 170 -9.05 -23.58 -28.96
CA SER A 170 -8.48 -24.69 -28.20
C SER A 170 -7.10 -24.33 -27.62
N TYR A 171 -6.81 -24.92 -26.47
CA TYR A 171 -5.54 -24.79 -25.78
C TYR A 171 -4.51 -25.82 -26.27
N TYR A 172 -3.25 -25.40 -26.32
CA TYR A 172 -2.11 -26.24 -26.67
C TYR A 172 -1.01 -26.16 -25.62
N ASN A 173 -0.38 -27.29 -25.32
CA ASN A 173 0.59 -27.39 -24.22
C ASN A 173 1.92 -26.72 -24.56
N LEU A 174 2.58 -26.15 -23.56
CA LEU A 174 4.00 -25.80 -23.70
C LEU A 174 4.86 -27.06 -23.63
N THR A 175 6.03 -26.98 -24.25
CA THR A 175 7.04 -28.06 -24.29
C THR A 175 8.22 -27.78 -23.37
N THR A 176 8.33 -26.56 -22.84
CA THR A 176 9.34 -26.17 -21.87
C THR A 176 8.74 -25.21 -20.86
N ASP A 177 9.28 -25.25 -19.63
CA ASP A 177 8.96 -24.27 -18.61
C ASP A 177 9.18 -22.84 -19.12
N ALA A 178 8.37 -21.92 -18.60
CA ALA A 178 8.47 -20.51 -18.88
C ALA A 178 8.56 -19.75 -17.56
N ASP A 179 9.74 -19.18 -17.28
CA ASP A 179 9.97 -18.50 -16.01
C ASP A 179 9.40 -17.08 -16.01
N LYS A 180 9.00 -16.61 -14.83
CA LYS A 180 8.59 -15.22 -14.59
C LYS A 180 9.63 -14.23 -15.14
N TYR A 181 9.16 -13.11 -15.67
CA TYR A 181 9.95 -12.06 -16.31
C TYR A 181 10.67 -12.46 -17.61
N LYS A 182 10.31 -13.60 -18.22
CA LYS A 182 10.68 -13.94 -19.60
C LYS A 182 9.59 -13.52 -20.57
N SER A 183 9.95 -13.39 -21.85
CA SER A 183 9.04 -12.96 -22.93
C SER A 183 8.94 -13.99 -24.05
N VAL A 184 9.18 -15.26 -23.73
CA VAL A 184 9.17 -16.35 -24.72
C VAL A 184 8.48 -17.58 -24.15
N LEU A 185 7.58 -18.16 -24.94
CA LEU A 185 6.96 -19.45 -24.72
C LEU A 185 7.43 -20.42 -25.79
N LYS A 186 7.36 -21.73 -25.49
CA LYS A 186 7.73 -22.76 -26.46
C LYS A 186 6.68 -23.87 -26.53
N LEU A 187 6.19 -24.14 -27.73
CA LEU A 187 5.27 -25.21 -28.05
C LEU A 187 5.90 -26.17 -29.07
N SER A 188 5.19 -27.25 -29.42
CA SER A 188 5.53 -27.98 -30.63
C SER A 188 5.29 -27.08 -31.87
N PRO A 189 6.10 -27.20 -32.94
CA PRO A 189 5.88 -26.47 -34.19
C PRO A 189 4.46 -26.63 -34.77
N ALA A 190 3.89 -27.84 -34.66
CA ALA A 190 2.56 -28.14 -35.19
C ALA A 190 1.45 -27.44 -34.38
N ASP A 191 1.57 -27.41 -33.06
CA ASP A 191 0.61 -26.75 -32.18
C ASP A 191 0.67 -25.23 -32.35
N LEU A 192 1.87 -24.66 -32.41
CA LEU A 192 2.06 -23.23 -32.64
C LEU A 192 1.49 -22.80 -34.01
N ALA A 193 1.66 -23.63 -35.05
CA ALA A 193 1.04 -23.38 -36.35
C ALA A 193 -0.50 -23.43 -36.27
N SER A 194 -1.06 -24.34 -35.47
CA SER A 194 -2.51 -24.51 -35.30
C SER A 194 -3.18 -23.32 -34.61
N LEU A 195 -2.45 -22.58 -33.77
CA LEU A 195 -2.95 -21.35 -33.15
C LEU A 195 -3.21 -20.22 -34.16
N ASN A 196 -2.62 -20.27 -35.37
CA ASN A 196 -2.76 -19.27 -36.43
C ASN A 196 -2.59 -17.81 -35.92
N LEU A 197 -1.46 -17.56 -35.25
CA LEU A 197 -1.15 -16.28 -34.62
C LEU A 197 -0.47 -15.31 -35.58
N ALA A 198 -0.77 -14.02 -35.42
CA ALA A 198 -0.07 -12.91 -36.00
C ALA A 198 0.50 -11.99 -34.91
N LYS A 199 1.47 -11.13 -35.27
CA LYS A 199 1.95 -10.06 -34.39
C LYS A 199 0.78 -9.16 -34.00
N GLY A 200 0.61 -8.92 -32.71
CA GLY A 200 -0.46 -8.10 -32.14
C GLY A 200 -1.65 -8.90 -31.62
N ASP A 201 -1.77 -10.20 -31.97
CA ASP A 201 -2.78 -11.08 -31.41
C ASP A 201 -2.61 -11.24 -29.90
N LEU A 202 -3.68 -11.62 -29.22
CA LEU A 202 -3.67 -11.97 -27.80
C LEU A 202 -3.60 -13.49 -27.65
N VAL A 203 -2.86 -13.93 -26.64
CA VAL A 203 -2.82 -15.32 -26.19
C VAL A 203 -3.14 -15.39 -24.71
N LYS A 204 -3.98 -16.35 -24.33
CA LYS A 204 -4.25 -16.66 -22.93
C LYS A 204 -3.44 -17.88 -22.51
N ILE A 205 -2.64 -17.71 -21.47
CA ILE A 205 -1.83 -18.75 -20.84
C ILE A 205 -2.58 -19.19 -19.58
N ILE A 206 -2.63 -20.48 -19.32
CA ILE A 206 -3.22 -21.04 -18.09
C ILE A 206 -2.46 -22.29 -17.66
N SER A 207 -2.42 -22.55 -16.36
CA SER A 207 -1.86 -23.75 -15.74
C SER A 207 -2.85 -24.34 -14.74
N ASP A 208 -2.74 -25.63 -14.44
CA ASP A 208 -3.56 -26.29 -13.42
C ASP A 208 -3.07 -25.98 -11.98
N LEU A 209 -1.93 -25.29 -11.82
CA LEU A 209 -1.45 -24.85 -10.50
C LEU A 209 -2.38 -23.75 -9.94
N ASP A 210 -2.79 -23.91 -8.68
CA ASP A 210 -3.55 -22.89 -7.94
C ASP A 210 -2.65 -21.70 -7.60
N PHE A 211 -3.12 -20.49 -7.88
CA PHE A 211 -2.35 -19.26 -7.71
C PHE A 211 -2.12 -18.88 -6.24
N ALA A 212 -3.16 -19.07 -5.42
CA ALA A 212 -3.18 -18.68 -4.01
C ALA A 212 -3.84 -19.80 -3.18
N PRO A 213 -3.18 -20.97 -3.04
CA PRO A 213 -3.80 -22.16 -2.44
C PRO A 213 -4.21 -22.00 -0.97
N SER A 214 -3.59 -21.05 -0.25
CA SER A 214 -3.95 -20.70 1.13
C SER A 214 -5.33 -20.04 1.25
N SER A 215 -5.79 -19.35 0.21
CA SER A 215 -7.05 -18.60 0.22
C SER A 215 -8.28 -19.49 0.16
N GLY A 216 -8.15 -20.68 -0.44
CA GLY A 216 -9.28 -21.55 -0.76
C GLY A 216 -10.14 -21.08 -1.95
N GLU A 217 -9.70 -20.05 -2.70
CA GLU A 217 -10.42 -19.57 -3.89
C GLU A 217 -10.31 -20.53 -5.08
N ASN A 218 -9.28 -21.41 -5.10
CA ASN A 218 -9.03 -22.41 -6.14
C ASN A 218 -8.95 -21.81 -7.56
N VAL A 219 -8.25 -20.68 -7.71
CA VAL A 219 -8.09 -19.99 -8.99
C VAL A 219 -6.76 -20.37 -9.62
N SER A 220 -6.85 -21.03 -10.77
CA SER A 220 -5.70 -21.42 -11.59
C SER A 220 -4.83 -20.21 -11.97
N GLN A 221 -3.50 -20.40 -11.94
CA GLN A 221 -2.56 -19.46 -12.55
C GLN A 221 -2.90 -19.23 -14.03
N GLY A 222 -2.74 -17.99 -14.48
CA GLY A 222 -2.89 -17.66 -15.89
C GLY A 222 -2.85 -16.16 -16.13
N GLU A 223 -2.62 -15.79 -17.38
CA GLU A 223 -2.50 -14.39 -17.81
C GLU A 223 -2.77 -14.26 -19.33
N ILE A 224 -3.03 -13.04 -19.81
CA ILE A 224 -3.18 -12.73 -21.24
C ILE A 224 -2.02 -11.87 -21.72
N GLN A 225 -1.33 -12.35 -22.75
CA GLN A 225 -0.16 -11.68 -23.30
C GLN A 225 -0.36 -11.34 -24.77
N LYS A 226 0.33 -10.28 -25.21
CA LYS A 226 0.29 -9.83 -26.60
C LYS A 226 1.47 -10.38 -27.39
N VAL A 227 1.19 -10.95 -28.56
CA VAL A 227 2.18 -11.61 -29.42
C VAL A 227 3.07 -10.57 -30.11
N TYR A 228 4.38 -10.64 -29.90
CA TYR A 228 5.37 -9.84 -30.61
C TYR A 228 5.83 -10.50 -31.91
N GLY A 229 6.04 -11.82 -31.90
CA GLY A 229 6.56 -12.55 -33.05
C GLY A 229 6.41 -14.06 -32.88
N ILE A 230 6.48 -14.78 -34.01
CA ILE A 230 6.33 -16.23 -34.07
C ILE A 230 7.51 -16.79 -34.86
N ASP A 231 8.23 -17.76 -34.30
CA ASP A 231 9.14 -18.65 -35.02
C ASP A 231 8.55 -20.06 -35.02
N ALA A 232 7.70 -20.31 -36.03
CA ALA A 232 6.98 -21.57 -36.16
C ALA A 232 7.92 -22.77 -36.31
N GLY A 233 9.09 -22.58 -36.95
CA GLY A 233 10.06 -23.65 -37.18
C GLY A 233 10.68 -24.17 -35.88
N SER A 234 10.99 -23.27 -34.94
CA SER A 234 11.54 -23.65 -33.62
C SER A 234 10.48 -23.82 -32.52
N GLY A 235 9.20 -23.54 -32.83
CA GLY A 235 8.10 -23.60 -31.87
C GLY A 235 8.10 -22.45 -30.85
N LYS A 236 8.81 -21.35 -31.13
CA LYS A 236 8.93 -20.21 -30.20
C LYS A 236 7.88 -19.15 -30.48
N LEU A 237 7.20 -18.73 -29.41
CA LEU A 237 6.27 -17.62 -29.40
C LEU A 237 6.85 -16.49 -28.55
N PHE A 238 7.05 -15.32 -29.13
CA PHE A 238 7.61 -14.15 -28.47
C PHE A 238 6.50 -13.18 -28.06
N LEU A 239 6.59 -12.63 -26.85
CA LEU A 239 5.61 -11.72 -26.25
C LEU A 239 6.13 -10.28 -26.23
N PHE A 240 5.23 -9.29 -26.29
CA PHE A 240 5.60 -7.88 -26.12
C PHE A 240 6.01 -7.56 -24.67
N GLY A 241 5.28 -8.13 -23.70
CA GLY A 241 5.55 -8.00 -22.28
C GLY A 241 6.40 -9.14 -21.73
N TYR A 242 6.40 -9.25 -20.40
CA TYR A 242 7.01 -10.35 -19.67
C TYR A 242 5.91 -11.15 -18.99
N LEU A 243 6.18 -12.42 -18.73
CA LEU A 243 5.30 -13.26 -17.90
C LEU A 243 5.30 -12.76 -16.47
N GLU A 244 4.10 -12.59 -15.91
CA GLU A 244 3.90 -12.13 -14.53
C GLU A 244 4.07 -13.25 -13.49
N ASP A 245 3.99 -14.50 -13.95
CA ASP A 245 4.27 -15.69 -13.15
C ASP A 245 5.17 -16.70 -13.89
N SER A 246 5.64 -17.72 -13.16
CA SER A 246 6.35 -18.86 -13.75
C SER A 246 5.36 -19.98 -14.03
N TYR A 247 5.49 -20.60 -15.20
CA TYR A 247 4.66 -21.72 -15.61
C TYR A 247 5.51 -22.95 -15.88
N LYS A 248 5.16 -24.07 -15.22
CA LYS A 248 5.87 -25.33 -15.34
C LYS A 248 5.08 -26.31 -16.18
N VAL A 249 5.77 -27.06 -17.04
CA VAL A 249 5.14 -28.11 -17.86
C VAL A 249 4.55 -29.21 -16.99
N SER A 250 5.11 -29.43 -15.79
CA SER A 250 4.54 -30.34 -14.77
C SER A 250 3.12 -29.98 -14.36
N ASP A 251 2.75 -28.70 -14.48
CA ASP A 251 1.49 -28.14 -14.02
C ASP A 251 0.54 -27.90 -15.21
N ASN A 252 0.70 -28.68 -16.28
CA ASN A 252 -0.15 -28.71 -17.48
C ASN A 252 -0.40 -27.33 -18.10
N VAL A 253 0.65 -26.50 -18.17
CA VAL A 253 0.55 -25.17 -18.77
C VAL A 253 0.23 -25.27 -20.27
N ARG A 254 -0.71 -24.43 -20.68
CA ARG A 254 -1.26 -24.42 -22.03
C ARG A 254 -1.62 -23.00 -22.46
N VAL A 255 -1.62 -22.78 -23.77
CA VAL A 255 -1.89 -21.47 -24.38
C VAL A 255 -2.93 -21.58 -25.49
N ALA A 256 -3.82 -20.59 -25.57
CA ALA A 256 -4.83 -20.47 -26.61
C ALA A 256 -4.79 -19.07 -27.24
N LYS A 257 -5.18 -18.96 -28.50
CA LYS A 257 -5.40 -17.66 -29.15
C LYS A 257 -6.69 -17.06 -28.65
N VAL A 258 -6.65 -15.78 -28.29
CA VAL A 258 -7.83 -14.97 -28.01
C VAL A 258 -8.10 -14.08 -29.23
N THR A 259 -9.31 -14.17 -29.76
CA THR A 259 -9.84 -13.23 -30.75
C THR A 259 -10.72 -12.26 -29.97
N PRO A 260 -10.20 -11.09 -29.55
CA PRO A 260 -10.92 -10.24 -28.63
C PRO A 260 -12.07 -9.50 -29.33
N ALA A 261 -13.19 -9.32 -28.62
CA ALA A 261 -14.21 -8.37 -29.02
C ALA A 261 -13.80 -6.94 -28.65
N THR A 262 -14.30 -5.97 -29.42
CA THR A 262 -14.11 -4.53 -29.16
C THR A 262 -15.42 -3.86 -28.77
N PHE A 263 -15.36 -2.76 -28.02
CA PHE A 263 -16.55 -1.97 -27.70
C PHE A 263 -16.20 -0.53 -27.40
N LYS A 264 -16.94 0.42 -27.98
CA LYS A 264 -16.75 1.84 -27.71
C LYS A 264 -18.07 2.56 -27.57
N THR A 265 -18.10 3.62 -26.76
CA THR A 265 -19.23 4.55 -26.75
C THR A 265 -18.81 5.96 -27.15
N LYS A 266 -19.66 6.64 -27.93
CA LYS A 266 -19.69 8.10 -28.03
C LYS A 266 -20.78 8.60 -27.10
N GLY A 267 -20.41 9.49 -26.19
CA GLY A 267 -21.30 9.91 -25.10
C GLY A 267 -21.49 8.82 -24.04
N ILE A 268 -22.44 9.09 -23.13
CA ILE A 268 -22.77 8.21 -22.00
C ILE A 268 -23.89 7.26 -22.44
N LEU A 269 -23.68 5.96 -22.24
CA LEU A 269 -24.74 4.96 -22.34
C LEU A 269 -25.31 4.70 -20.95
N ASN A 270 -26.61 4.94 -20.79
CA ASN A 270 -27.30 4.73 -19.52
C ASN A 270 -27.89 3.32 -19.48
N ILE A 271 -27.80 2.66 -18.33
CA ILE A 271 -28.38 1.34 -18.06
C ILE A 271 -29.14 1.44 -16.74
N LEU A 272 -30.42 1.10 -16.80
CA LEU A 272 -31.30 1.00 -15.65
C LEU A 272 -31.69 -0.46 -15.46
N GLN A 273 -31.27 -1.03 -14.33
CA GLN A 273 -31.62 -2.39 -13.93
C GLN A 273 -32.86 -2.41 -13.02
N ASP A 274 -33.51 -3.57 -12.93
CA ASP A 274 -34.69 -3.78 -12.10
C ASP A 274 -34.38 -3.94 -10.59
N GLY A 275 -33.11 -4.09 -10.21
CA GLY A 275 -32.67 -4.27 -8.82
C GLY A 275 -32.97 -5.65 -8.25
N SER A 276 -33.35 -6.60 -9.09
CA SER A 276 -33.63 -7.97 -8.67
C SER A 276 -32.36 -8.83 -8.64
N SER A 277 -32.44 -9.98 -7.97
CA SER A 277 -31.38 -10.99 -7.99
C SER A 277 -31.00 -11.35 -9.42
N GLY A 278 -29.70 -11.42 -9.72
CA GLY A 278 -29.22 -11.69 -11.08
C GLY A 278 -28.95 -10.45 -11.92
N SER A 279 -29.44 -9.25 -11.54
CA SER A 279 -29.28 -8.03 -12.35
C SER A 279 -27.81 -7.58 -12.43
N GLN A 280 -27.34 -7.43 -13.67
CA GLN A 280 -25.96 -7.07 -14.01
C GLN A 280 -25.92 -6.03 -15.13
N GLY A 281 -25.10 -5.00 -15.03
CA GLY A 281 -25.04 -3.95 -16.06
C GLY A 281 -24.41 -4.47 -17.36
N VAL A 282 -23.08 -4.49 -17.42
CA VAL A 282 -22.32 -4.89 -18.62
C VAL A 282 -21.31 -5.98 -18.29
N ILE A 283 -21.24 -7.02 -19.13
CA ILE A 283 -20.18 -8.02 -19.08
C ILE A 283 -19.26 -7.84 -20.29
N PHE A 284 -17.99 -7.53 -20.03
CA PHE A 284 -16.89 -7.59 -20.97
C PHE A 284 -16.09 -8.86 -20.70
N ASN A 285 -16.01 -9.76 -21.68
CA ASN A 285 -15.21 -10.96 -21.56
C ASN A 285 -14.44 -11.25 -22.85
N LEU A 286 -13.15 -11.58 -22.72
CA LEU A 286 -12.24 -11.73 -23.86
C LEU A 286 -12.27 -10.49 -24.76
N THR A 287 -12.03 -9.30 -24.18
CA THR A 287 -12.10 -8.04 -24.92
C THR A 287 -10.76 -7.34 -25.02
N GLU A 288 -10.63 -6.47 -26.02
CA GLU A 288 -9.52 -5.53 -26.17
C GLU A 288 -10.08 -4.19 -26.67
N LYS A 289 -9.39 -3.08 -26.40
CA LYS A 289 -9.74 -1.74 -26.90
C LYS A 289 -11.16 -1.29 -26.52
N VAL A 290 -11.64 -1.77 -25.36
CA VAL A 290 -12.83 -1.21 -24.73
C VAL A 290 -12.56 0.24 -24.35
N ASN A 291 -13.39 1.17 -24.81
CA ASN A 291 -13.33 2.58 -24.46
C ASN A 291 -14.74 3.16 -24.34
N CYS A 292 -15.26 3.24 -23.11
CA CYS A 292 -16.65 3.59 -22.89
C CYS A 292 -16.88 4.48 -21.68
N ASN A 293 -17.97 5.25 -21.77
CA ASN A 293 -18.58 6.00 -20.68
C ASN A 293 -19.92 5.37 -20.35
N LEU A 294 -20.07 4.85 -19.14
CA LEU A 294 -21.25 4.12 -18.70
C LEU A 294 -21.88 4.82 -17.50
N GLN A 295 -23.21 4.90 -17.48
CA GLN A 295 -23.97 5.20 -16.27
C GLN A 295 -24.89 4.02 -15.96
N ILE A 296 -24.72 3.40 -14.79
CA ILE A 296 -25.44 2.17 -14.42
C ILE A 296 -26.15 2.40 -13.09
N THR A 297 -27.44 2.08 -13.05
CA THR A 297 -28.28 2.28 -11.87
C THR A 297 -29.02 1.01 -11.51
N ASN A 298 -29.15 0.75 -10.21
CA ASN A 298 -29.95 -0.31 -9.62
C ASN A 298 -29.50 -1.74 -10.04
N ALA A 299 -28.22 -1.96 -10.32
CA ALA A 299 -27.67 -3.31 -10.50
C ALA A 299 -27.49 -3.97 -9.12
N TYR A 300 -28.03 -5.18 -8.95
CA TYR A 300 -27.96 -5.94 -7.69
C TYR A 300 -26.65 -6.70 -7.54
N MET A 301 -26.26 -7.47 -8.58
CA MET A 301 -25.06 -8.29 -8.48
C MET A 301 -23.81 -7.45 -8.75
N ARG A 302 -23.72 -6.91 -9.97
CA ARG A 302 -22.50 -6.35 -10.56
C ARG A 302 -22.85 -5.27 -11.58
N SER A 303 -22.34 -4.06 -11.47
CA SER A 303 -22.57 -3.04 -12.53
C SER A 303 -21.71 -3.32 -13.76
N VAL A 304 -20.42 -3.61 -13.59
CA VAL A 304 -19.52 -4.04 -14.67
C VAL A 304 -18.74 -5.29 -14.27
N VAL A 305 -18.68 -6.25 -15.17
CA VAL A 305 -17.77 -7.40 -15.11
C VAL A 305 -16.75 -7.27 -16.22
N LEU A 306 -15.47 -7.21 -15.87
CA LEU A 306 -14.37 -7.21 -16.82
C LEU A 306 -13.51 -8.46 -16.61
N GLY A 307 -13.80 -9.48 -17.42
CA GLY A 307 -13.15 -10.79 -17.35
C GLY A 307 -12.24 -11.04 -18.54
N ASN A 308 -11.10 -11.71 -18.33
CA ASN A 308 -10.19 -12.18 -19.39
C ASN A 308 -9.89 -11.13 -20.47
N SER A 309 -9.76 -9.86 -20.11
CA SER A 309 -9.69 -8.75 -21.06
C SER A 309 -8.36 -8.01 -21.01
N TYR A 310 -8.00 -7.31 -22.08
CA TYR A 310 -6.69 -6.67 -22.20
C TYR A 310 -6.82 -5.18 -22.51
N ALA A 311 -6.25 -4.35 -21.65
CA ALA A 311 -6.15 -2.90 -21.82
C ALA A 311 -7.50 -2.19 -22.09
N ALA A 312 -8.52 -2.51 -21.28
CA ALA A 312 -9.78 -1.77 -21.31
C ALA A 312 -9.64 -0.38 -20.66
N ASN A 313 -10.38 0.61 -21.15
CA ASN A 313 -10.52 1.92 -20.53
C ASN A 313 -12.01 2.18 -20.28
N ILE A 314 -12.42 2.20 -19.01
CA ILE A 314 -13.83 2.31 -18.61
C ILE A 314 -13.97 3.48 -17.66
N ASN A 315 -14.77 4.46 -18.05
CA ASN A 315 -15.25 5.52 -17.16
C ASN A 315 -16.69 5.21 -16.76
N ILE A 316 -16.92 5.03 -15.45
CA ILE A 316 -18.21 4.56 -14.93
C ILE A 316 -18.79 5.51 -13.88
N LYS A 317 -20.09 5.74 -13.98
CA LYS A 317 -20.92 6.26 -12.90
C LYS A 317 -21.93 5.20 -12.49
N SER A 318 -21.72 4.55 -11.35
CA SER A 318 -22.55 3.44 -10.88
C SER A 318 -23.23 3.76 -9.56
N PHE A 319 -24.53 3.48 -9.48
CA PHE A 319 -25.28 3.44 -8.23
C PHE A 319 -26.00 2.09 -8.12
N GLY A 320 -25.42 1.16 -7.37
CA GLY A 320 -25.95 -0.19 -7.17
C GLY A 320 -27.25 -0.21 -6.38
N SER A 321 -27.94 -1.36 -6.36
CA SER A 321 -29.16 -1.52 -5.58
C SER A 321 -28.90 -1.49 -4.07
N GLU A 322 -29.85 -1.01 -3.28
CA GLU A 322 -29.80 -1.03 -1.81
C GLU A 322 -30.13 -2.42 -1.19
N GLN A 323 -29.65 -3.50 -1.80
CA GLN A 323 -29.93 -4.86 -1.33
C GLN A 323 -28.65 -5.62 -0.97
N ASN A 324 -28.74 -6.43 0.09
CA ASN A 324 -27.62 -7.25 0.56
C ASN A 324 -27.42 -8.46 -0.38
N GLY A 325 -26.24 -8.57 -0.99
CA GLY A 325 -25.90 -9.56 -2.01
C GLY A 325 -24.42 -9.46 -2.41
N TYR A 326 -24.03 -9.95 -3.60
CA TYR A 326 -22.65 -9.72 -4.10
C TYR A 326 -22.33 -8.22 -4.11
N GLY A 327 -23.21 -7.41 -4.71
CA GLY A 327 -23.22 -5.97 -4.51
C GLY A 327 -21.97 -5.25 -5.02
N TYR A 328 -21.37 -5.71 -6.12
CA TYR A 328 -20.16 -5.12 -6.67
C TYR A 328 -20.47 -4.01 -7.67
N GLY A 329 -19.73 -2.91 -7.60
CA GLY A 329 -19.77 -1.91 -8.67
C GLY A 329 -19.06 -2.45 -9.91
N VAL A 330 -17.72 -2.55 -9.83
CA VAL A 330 -16.88 -3.12 -10.87
C VAL A 330 -16.16 -4.34 -10.33
N ILE A 331 -16.21 -5.45 -11.05
CA ILE A 331 -15.33 -6.59 -10.81
C ILE A 331 -14.33 -6.75 -11.97
N ILE A 332 -13.05 -6.78 -11.63
CA ILE A 332 -11.96 -7.08 -12.54
C ILE A 332 -11.56 -8.53 -12.27
N SER A 333 -11.91 -9.45 -13.15
CA SER A 333 -11.74 -10.87 -12.90
C SER A 333 -10.84 -11.59 -13.88
N ASN A 334 -10.35 -12.75 -13.45
CA ASN A 334 -9.67 -13.74 -14.29
C ASN A 334 -8.40 -13.14 -14.92
N ALA A 335 -7.94 -13.66 -16.06
CA ALA A 335 -6.73 -13.19 -16.77
C ALA A 335 -6.83 -11.77 -17.38
N THR A 336 -7.56 -10.85 -16.74
CA THR A 336 -7.69 -9.45 -17.16
C THR A 336 -6.43 -8.66 -16.85
N MET A 337 -5.91 -7.92 -17.83
CA MET A 337 -4.65 -7.22 -17.69
C MET A 337 -4.66 -5.78 -18.19
N TYR A 338 -3.89 -4.93 -17.50
CA TYR A 338 -3.54 -3.56 -17.92
C TYR A 338 -4.72 -2.64 -18.20
N SER A 339 -5.88 -2.91 -17.60
CA SER A 339 -7.07 -2.08 -17.78
C SER A 339 -7.04 -0.88 -16.84
N VAL A 340 -7.70 0.21 -17.24
CA VAL A 340 -7.83 1.45 -16.47
C VAL A 340 -9.32 1.71 -16.21
N ILE A 341 -9.70 1.76 -14.94
CA ILE A 341 -11.07 2.02 -14.51
C ILE A 341 -11.10 3.34 -13.75
N THR A 342 -12.04 4.21 -14.11
CA THR A 342 -12.20 5.56 -13.53
C THR A 342 -13.66 5.85 -13.20
N GLY A 343 -13.91 6.82 -12.31
CA GLY A 343 -15.24 7.40 -12.14
C GLY A 343 -15.80 7.36 -10.71
N LEU A 344 -17.12 7.19 -10.58
CA LEU A 344 -17.84 7.24 -9.32
C LEU A 344 -18.67 5.97 -9.15
N VAL A 345 -18.46 5.27 -8.04
CA VAL A 345 -19.17 4.02 -7.77
C VAL A 345 -19.72 4.04 -6.35
N GLN A 346 -21.03 3.85 -6.25
CA GLN A 346 -21.69 3.44 -5.03
C GLN A 346 -22.28 2.05 -5.24
N SER A 347 -22.02 1.12 -4.33
CA SER A 347 -22.51 -0.25 -4.44
C SER A 347 -22.88 -0.82 -3.08
N ALA A 348 -23.59 -1.96 -3.05
CA ALA A 348 -24.02 -2.56 -1.80
C ALA A 348 -22.84 -3.06 -0.95
N ARG A 349 -21.77 -3.57 -1.58
CA ARG A 349 -20.53 -3.98 -0.93
C ARG A 349 -19.34 -3.26 -1.56
N HIS A 350 -18.50 -3.97 -2.32
CA HIS A 350 -17.27 -3.44 -2.88
C HIS A 350 -17.56 -2.55 -4.10
N CYS A 351 -16.97 -1.36 -4.12
CA CYS A 351 -17.05 -0.46 -5.27
C CYS A 351 -16.24 -1.01 -6.43
N VAL A 352 -15.00 -1.40 -6.15
CA VAL A 352 -14.18 -2.20 -7.06
C VAL A 352 -13.68 -3.41 -6.30
N THR A 353 -13.80 -4.57 -6.92
CA THR A 353 -13.19 -5.80 -6.45
C THR A 353 -12.39 -6.45 -7.57
N THR A 354 -11.29 -7.10 -7.22
CA THR A 354 -10.56 -8.00 -8.13
C THR A 354 -10.66 -9.44 -7.63
N GLY A 355 -10.67 -10.41 -8.53
CA GLY A 355 -10.68 -11.82 -8.17
C GLY A 355 -10.74 -12.74 -9.39
N GLY A 356 -11.27 -13.95 -9.24
CA GLY A 356 -11.39 -14.88 -10.35
C GLY A 356 -12.35 -16.03 -10.10
N ASP A 357 -12.77 -16.64 -11.20
CA ASP A 357 -13.48 -17.91 -11.20
C ASP A 357 -12.46 -19.06 -11.39
N PRO A 358 -12.80 -20.30 -10.99
CA PRO A 358 -11.95 -21.45 -11.23
C PRO A 358 -11.57 -21.57 -12.71
N SER A 359 -10.29 -21.83 -12.98
CA SER A 359 -9.74 -21.88 -14.35
C SER A 359 -9.84 -20.56 -15.16
N GLY A 360 -10.10 -19.43 -14.50
CA GLY A 360 -10.14 -18.11 -15.13
C GLY A 360 -8.76 -17.53 -15.44
N GLY A 361 -7.73 -17.91 -14.69
CA GLY A 361 -6.46 -17.18 -14.65
C GLY A 361 -6.52 -16.03 -13.65
N VAL A 362 -5.46 -15.21 -13.61
CA VAL A 362 -5.23 -14.22 -12.56
C VAL A 362 -5.09 -12.83 -13.19
N SER A 363 -5.60 -11.81 -12.51
CA SER A 363 -5.57 -10.44 -13.04
C SER A 363 -4.25 -9.73 -12.69
N TRP A 364 -3.72 -8.95 -13.64
CA TRP A 364 -2.40 -8.30 -13.50
C TRP A 364 -2.36 -6.90 -14.08
N GLY A 365 -1.68 -5.97 -13.41
CA GLY A 365 -1.35 -4.67 -13.97
C GLY A 365 -2.55 -3.73 -14.14
N ASN A 366 -3.71 -4.07 -13.58
CA ASN A 366 -4.91 -3.24 -13.70
C ASN A 366 -4.82 -2.02 -12.79
N LYS A 367 -5.42 -0.92 -13.21
CA LYS A 367 -5.40 0.36 -12.53
C LYS A 367 -6.81 0.84 -12.24
N VAL A 368 -7.03 1.28 -11.02
CA VAL A 368 -8.17 2.07 -10.60
C VAL A 368 -7.65 3.48 -10.37
N VAL A 369 -8.14 4.44 -11.16
CA VAL A 369 -7.58 5.80 -11.23
C VAL A 369 -8.71 6.80 -11.06
N ASP A 370 -8.47 7.90 -10.32
CA ASP A 370 -9.43 8.99 -10.15
C ASP A 370 -10.83 8.50 -9.69
N MET A 371 -10.86 7.42 -8.91
CA MET A 371 -12.12 6.78 -8.53
C MET A 371 -12.60 7.22 -7.16
N THR A 372 -13.88 7.59 -7.07
CA THR A 372 -14.56 7.74 -5.77
C THR A 372 -15.47 6.54 -5.54
N GLY A 373 -15.25 5.82 -4.44
CA GLY A 373 -16.03 4.67 -4.00
C GLY A 373 -16.75 4.95 -2.68
N SER A 374 -17.96 4.42 -2.52
CA SER A 374 -18.67 4.31 -1.24
C SER A 374 -19.59 3.08 -1.20
N ASP A 375 -19.65 2.39 -0.07
CA ASP A 375 -20.50 1.23 0.18
C ASP A 375 -21.83 1.61 0.86
N ILE A 376 -22.92 0.90 0.54
CA ILE A 376 -24.24 1.09 1.17
C ILE A 376 -24.36 0.26 2.46
N PHE A 377 -23.82 -0.96 2.46
CA PHE A 377 -23.73 -1.83 3.64
C PHE A 377 -22.27 -1.94 4.08
N PRO A 378 -22.00 -2.19 5.38
CA PRO A 378 -20.64 -2.30 5.89
C PRO A 378 -19.81 -3.33 5.11
N ALA A 379 -18.90 -2.84 4.27
CA ALA A 379 -17.99 -3.64 3.45
C ALA A 379 -16.69 -2.87 3.19
N ASP A 380 -15.71 -3.54 2.57
CA ASP A 380 -14.50 -2.88 2.11
C ASP A 380 -14.77 -2.12 0.81
N VAL A 381 -14.41 -0.83 0.74
CA VAL A 381 -14.76 -0.01 -0.43
C VAL A 381 -14.03 -0.50 -1.68
N PHE A 382 -12.72 -0.60 -1.57
CA PHE A 382 -11.86 -1.22 -2.58
C PHE A 382 -11.36 -2.54 -2.03
N ASP A 383 -11.56 -3.59 -2.80
CA ASP A 383 -11.24 -4.95 -2.41
C ASP A 383 -10.35 -5.60 -3.47
N SER A 384 -9.44 -6.43 -3.01
CA SER A 384 -8.67 -7.31 -3.88
C SER A 384 -8.59 -8.67 -3.23
N HIS A 385 -9.19 -9.66 -3.87
CA HIS A 385 -9.12 -11.06 -3.44
C HIS A 385 -7.72 -11.65 -3.69
N ALA A 386 -7.42 -12.73 -2.99
CA ALA A 386 -6.14 -13.44 -3.07
C ALA A 386 -5.80 -13.94 -4.49
N SER A 387 -6.81 -14.22 -5.32
CA SER A 387 -6.67 -14.52 -6.76
C SER A 387 -6.32 -13.32 -7.65
N THR A 388 -5.67 -12.30 -7.08
CA THR A 388 -5.21 -11.10 -7.79
C THR A 388 -3.69 -11.05 -7.81
N GLY A 389 -3.13 -10.91 -9.00
CA GLY A 389 -1.68 -10.84 -9.21
C GLY A 389 -1.12 -9.46 -8.88
N SER A 390 -1.61 -8.42 -9.56
CA SER A 390 -1.25 -7.05 -9.23
C SER A 390 -2.35 -6.02 -9.53
N ILE A 391 -2.48 -5.03 -8.63
CA ILE A 391 -3.48 -3.96 -8.70
C ILE A 391 -2.88 -2.62 -8.25
N TYR A 392 -3.30 -1.54 -8.92
CA TYR A 392 -2.81 -0.18 -8.68
C TYR A 392 -3.99 0.76 -8.42
N PHE A 393 -3.99 1.42 -7.27
CA PHE A 393 -4.94 2.47 -6.92
C PHE A 393 -4.21 3.81 -6.97
N GLU A 394 -4.66 4.71 -7.84
CA GLU A 394 -4.03 6.02 -8.08
C GLU A 394 -5.10 7.11 -7.92
N ASN A 395 -4.87 8.08 -7.03
CA ASN A 395 -5.81 9.19 -6.76
C ASN A 395 -7.25 8.73 -6.44
N CYS A 396 -7.40 7.64 -5.69
CA CYS A 396 -8.70 7.07 -5.33
C CYS A 396 -9.19 7.61 -3.97
N ARG A 397 -10.51 7.72 -3.83
CA ARG A 397 -11.20 8.18 -2.63
C ARG A 397 -12.16 7.11 -2.13
N ALA A 398 -11.88 6.53 -0.97
CA ALA A 398 -12.81 5.65 -0.26
C ALA A 398 -13.59 6.46 0.77
N LEU A 399 -14.92 6.54 0.60
CA LEU A 399 -15.80 7.34 1.44
C LEU A 399 -16.83 6.47 2.14
N ASN A 400 -17.10 6.74 3.42
CA ASN A 400 -18.25 6.30 4.23
C ASN A 400 -18.78 4.88 3.99
N GLY A 401 -18.54 3.98 4.96
CA GLY A 401 -19.38 2.82 5.24
C GLY A 401 -20.44 3.16 6.30
N TYR A 402 -21.69 2.80 6.02
CA TYR A 402 -22.86 3.09 6.85
C TYR A 402 -22.76 2.46 8.27
N LYS A 403 -23.20 3.17 9.32
CA LYS A 403 -23.37 2.58 10.68
C LYS A 403 -24.68 1.80 10.74
N PHE A 404 -24.65 0.49 10.52
CA PHE A 404 -25.80 -0.37 10.84
C PHE A 404 -25.78 -0.75 12.34
N ASN A 405 -26.79 -0.29 13.09
CA ASN A 405 -27.19 -0.80 14.43
C ASN A 405 -26.06 -0.98 15.47
N ASP A 406 -25.32 0.08 15.83
CA ASP A 406 -24.38 0.13 16.97
C ASP A 406 -23.32 -1.00 17.05
N THR A 407 -23.18 -1.82 15.99
CA THR A 407 -22.18 -2.88 15.92
C THR A 407 -21.08 -2.41 14.98
N VAL A 408 -19.88 -2.20 15.52
CA VAL A 408 -18.70 -1.84 14.72
C VAL A 408 -18.28 -3.06 13.92
N LEU A 409 -18.72 -3.16 12.66
CA LEU A 409 -18.16 -4.10 11.71
C LEU A 409 -16.80 -3.57 11.23
N VAL A 410 -15.84 -4.49 11.09
CA VAL A 410 -14.47 -4.18 10.68
C VAL A 410 -14.47 -4.01 9.15
N CYS A 411 -14.69 -2.78 8.70
CA CYS A 411 -14.63 -2.42 7.28
C CYS A 411 -13.41 -1.55 7.01
N SER A 412 -12.92 -1.56 5.78
CA SER A 412 -11.76 -0.78 5.35
C SER A 412 -11.96 0.02 4.07
N GLY A 413 -11.14 1.06 3.90
CA GLY A 413 -11.07 1.73 2.60
C GLY A 413 -10.50 0.81 1.52
N PHE A 414 -9.43 0.10 1.87
CA PHE A 414 -8.72 -0.85 1.00
C PHE A 414 -8.47 -2.17 1.72
N LYS A 415 -9.12 -3.25 1.26
CA LYS A 415 -8.84 -4.63 1.63
C LYS A 415 -7.88 -5.24 0.61
N ILE A 416 -6.70 -5.62 1.09
CA ILE A 416 -5.57 -6.00 0.24
C ILE A 416 -5.19 -7.46 0.44
N GLU A 417 -5.49 -8.29 -0.55
CA GLU A 417 -5.07 -9.70 -0.61
C GLU A 417 -4.32 -10.03 -1.91
N ALA A 418 -4.24 -9.09 -2.86
CA ALA A 418 -3.44 -9.27 -4.07
C ALA A 418 -1.95 -9.47 -3.75
N ARG A 419 -1.29 -10.32 -4.55
CA ARG A 419 0.15 -10.61 -4.43
C ARG A 419 1.00 -9.34 -4.47
N GLU A 420 0.64 -8.37 -5.31
CA GLU A 420 1.25 -7.03 -5.33
C GLU A 420 0.21 -5.91 -5.39
N THR A 421 0.32 -4.93 -4.50
CA THR A 421 -0.59 -3.77 -4.44
C THR A 421 0.17 -2.46 -4.36
N HIS A 422 -0.31 -1.47 -5.12
CA HIS A 422 0.15 -0.08 -5.06
C HIS A 422 -1.00 0.85 -4.71
N ILE A 423 -0.82 1.71 -3.73
CA ILE A 423 -1.77 2.77 -3.33
C ILE A 423 -1.03 4.10 -3.36
N THR A 424 -1.40 4.97 -4.30
CA THR A 424 -0.72 6.25 -4.53
C THR A 424 -1.71 7.42 -4.51
N ASP A 425 -1.39 8.45 -3.75
CA ASP A 425 -2.18 9.70 -3.65
C ASP A 425 -3.67 9.49 -3.31
N CYS A 426 -3.96 8.48 -2.47
CA CYS A 426 -5.33 8.09 -2.13
C CYS A 426 -5.83 8.75 -0.84
N TYR A 427 -7.15 8.78 -0.69
CA TYR A 427 -7.86 9.38 0.43
C TYR A 427 -8.88 8.41 1.01
N VAL A 428 -8.94 8.30 2.34
CA VAL A 428 -9.95 7.52 3.06
C VAL A 428 -10.61 8.38 4.13
N ASP A 429 -11.93 8.45 4.13
CA ASP A 429 -12.74 9.17 5.13
C ASP A 429 -13.97 8.36 5.54
N GLY A 430 -14.11 8.13 6.83
CA GLY A 430 -15.26 7.44 7.41
C GLY A 430 -14.88 6.65 8.66
N PRO A 431 -15.88 6.22 9.48
CA PRO A 431 -15.67 5.46 10.71
C PRO A 431 -15.29 4.00 10.43
N PHE A 432 -14.39 3.77 9.49
CA PHE A 432 -13.81 2.47 9.20
C PHE A 432 -12.92 2.00 10.36
N SER A 433 -12.78 0.69 10.45
CA SER A 433 -11.76 0.10 11.31
C SER A 433 -10.35 0.44 10.82
N HIS A 434 -10.10 0.37 9.51
CA HIS A 434 -8.76 0.53 8.94
C HIS A 434 -8.82 1.25 7.60
N ALA A 435 -7.85 2.13 7.29
CA ALA A 435 -7.79 2.74 5.97
C ALA A 435 -7.31 1.72 4.92
N VAL A 436 -6.24 0.99 5.24
CA VAL A 436 -5.70 -0.13 4.47
C VAL A 436 -5.53 -1.32 5.41
N VAL A 437 -6.06 -2.48 5.01
CA VAL A 437 -5.94 -3.72 5.78
C VAL A 437 -5.53 -4.90 4.90
N SER A 438 -4.72 -5.78 5.46
CA SER A 438 -4.46 -7.11 4.93
C SER A 438 -4.43 -8.10 6.09
N ASP A 439 -5.09 -9.24 5.95
CA ASP A 439 -5.11 -10.35 6.91
C ASP A 439 -5.02 -11.72 6.20
N SER A 440 -4.50 -11.70 4.97
CA SER A 440 -4.24 -12.88 4.16
C SER A 440 -2.72 -13.17 4.13
N PRO A 441 -2.31 -14.44 4.01
CA PRO A 441 -0.92 -14.82 3.75
C PRO A 441 -0.47 -14.62 2.29
N ASP A 442 -1.38 -14.28 1.38
CA ASP A 442 -1.12 -14.28 -0.07
C ASP A 442 -0.39 -13.02 -0.59
N PRO A 443 -0.60 -11.81 -0.04
CA PRO A 443 0.19 -10.63 -0.39
C PRO A 443 1.69 -10.85 -0.19
N GLN A 444 2.49 -10.44 -1.17
CA GLN A 444 3.96 -10.46 -1.09
C GLN A 444 4.54 -9.06 -1.03
N ARG A 445 3.93 -8.10 -1.73
CA ARG A 445 4.48 -6.74 -1.90
C ARG A 445 3.39 -5.68 -1.80
N ILE A 446 3.55 -4.75 -0.85
CA ILE A 446 2.61 -3.64 -0.66
C ILE A 446 3.38 -2.31 -0.67
N TYR A 447 2.95 -1.40 -1.54
CA TYR A 447 3.52 -0.06 -1.69
C TYR A 447 2.43 0.99 -1.45
N ILE A 448 2.63 1.84 -0.45
CA ILE A 448 1.73 2.94 -0.09
C ILE A 448 2.55 4.22 -0.12
N ASN A 449 2.10 5.19 -0.92
CA ASN A 449 2.76 6.49 -1.06
C ASN A 449 1.74 7.62 -1.25
N GLY A 450 1.59 8.51 -0.27
CA GLY A 450 0.61 9.59 -0.36
C GLY A 450 -0.78 9.10 0.05
N LEU A 451 -0.95 8.71 1.30
CA LEU A 451 -2.25 8.28 1.84
C LEU A 451 -2.76 9.30 2.85
N THR A 452 -3.93 9.88 2.59
CA THR A 452 -4.63 10.72 3.57
C THR A 452 -5.73 9.91 4.24
N VAL A 453 -5.69 9.82 5.57
CA VAL A 453 -6.60 9.04 6.39
C VAL A 453 -7.37 9.98 7.33
N LYS A 454 -8.69 9.87 7.33
CA LYS A 454 -9.54 10.64 8.22
C LYS A 454 -10.54 9.73 8.95
N ASP A 455 -10.58 9.88 10.27
CA ASP A 455 -11.54 9.22 11.16
C ASP A 455 -11.52 7.66 11.14
N CYS A 456 -10.43 7.02 10.65
CA CYS A 456 -10.21 5.56 10.68
C CYS A 456 -9.44 5.09 11.92
N PHE A 457 -9.73 3.91 12.48
CA PHE A 457 -9.08 3.46 13.73
C PHE A 457 -7.60 3.08 13.53
N ALA A 458 -7.23 2.55 12.36
CA ALA A 458 -5.84 2.50 11.93
C ALA A 458 -5.66 3.08 10.52
N GLY A 459 -4.47 3.61 10.24
CA GLY A 459 -4.08 3.97 8.87
C GLY A 459 -3.84 2.72 8.03
N VAL A 460 -2.72 2.04 8.29
CA VAL A 460 -2.29 0.81 7.63
C VAL A 460 -2.18 -0.29 8.67
N SER A 461 -2.90 -1.39 8.49
CA SER A 461 -2.95 -2.49 9.46
C SER A 461 -2.74 -3.84 8.78
N MET A 462 -1.68 -4.55 9.17
CA MET A 462 -1.39 -5.90 8.68
C MET A 462 -1.74 -6.94 9.76
N GLY A 463 -2.34 -8.06 9.34
CA GLY A 463 -2.80 -9.15 10.16
C GLY A 463 -1.72 -10.18 10.48
N ASP A 464 -2.00 -11.07 11.42
CA ASP A 464 -1.02 -12.04 11.94
C ASP A 464 -0.58 -13.09 10.90
N SER A 465 -1.41 -13.35 9.90
CA SER A 465 -1.19 -14.27 8.79
C SER A 465 -0.36 -13.67 7.66
N THR A 466 -0.17 -12.35 7.63
CA THR A 466 0.48 -11.66 6.51
C THR A 466 1.99 -11.90 6.49
N ASP A 467 2.52 -12.34 5.35
CA ASP A 467 3.97 -12.60 5.14
C ASP A 467 4.47 -11.84 3.90
N LEU A 468 5.14 -10.70 4.13
CA LEU A 468 5.53 -9.77 3.07
C LEU A 468 7.03 -9.78 2.81
N ASP A 469 7.39 -9.92 1.53
CA ASP A 469 8.72 -9.60 1.04
C ASP A 469 9.02 -8.10 1.23
N ILE A 470 8.03 -7.25 0.93
CA ILE A 470 8.16 -5.80 0.98
C ILE A 470 6.88 -5.16 1.52
N LEU A 471 7.01 -4.40 2.60
CA LEU A 471 6.06 -3.36 2.98
C LEU A 471 6.74 -1.99 2.91
N SER A 472 6.25 -1.11 2.04
CA SER A 472 6.69 0.29 1.95
C SER A 472 5.52 1.21 2.25
N VAL A 473 5.59 1.97 3.34
CA VAL A 473 4.58 2.96 3.74
C VAL A 473 5.24 4.34 3.83
N LYS A 474 4.85 5.23 2.93
CA LYS A 474 5.43 6.58 2.79
C LYS A 474 4.38 7.66 2.67
N ASN A 475 4.69 8.85 3.17
CA ASN A 475 3.87 10.05 2.99
C ASN A 475 2.41 9.83 3.42
N VAL A 476 2.21 9.38 4.66
CA VAL A 476 0.87 9.14 5.23
C VAL A 476 0.52 10.29 6.17
N VAL A 477 -0.68 10.83 6.01
CA VAL A 477 -1.24 11.86 6.91
C VAL A 477 -2.55 11.34 7.49
N ALA A 478 -2.63 11.17 8.81
CA ALA A 478 -3.80 10.62 9.49
C ALA A 478 -4.38 11.61 10.51
N THR A 479 -5.70 11.80 10.53
CA THR A 479 -6.37 12.68 11.49
C THR A 479 -7.62 12.02 12.06
N ARG A 480 -7.81 12.13 13.37
CA ARG A 480 -9.04 11.73 14.06
C ARG A 480 -9.56 12.82 14.98
N ASN A 481 -10.87 12.79 15.21
CA ASN A 481 -11.52 13.62 16.23
C ASN A 481 -11.31 13.10 17.66
N ASP A 482 -11.29 11.79 17.85
CA ASP A 482 -10.98 11.12 19.11
C ASP A 482 -9.52 10.64 19.13
N ALA A 483 -8.87 10.76 20.28
CA ALA A 483 -7.54 10.20 20.48
C ALA A 483 -7.67 8.69 20.66
N ILE A 484 -7.45 7.90 19.60
CA ILE A 484 -7.27 6.43 19.61
C ILE A 484 -6.58 5.98 18.31
N GLY A 485 -6.13 4.72 18.28
CA GLY A 485 -5.63 4.12 17.04
C GLY A 485 -4.15 4.36 16.74
N ASN A 486 -3.67 3.88 15.59
CA ASN A 486 -2.28 4.05 15.15
C ASN A 486 -2.20 4.28 13.63
N ILE A 487 -1.19 5.03 13.15
CA ILE A 487 -0.94 5.19 11.71
C ILE A 487 -0.58 3.83 11.10
N VAL A 488 0.32 3.08 11.75
CA VAL A 488 0.78 1.77 11.26
C VAL A 488 0.66 0.73 12.35
N VAL A 489 0.03 -0.39 12.03
CA VAL A 489 -0.05 -1.59 12.87
C VAL A 489 0.60 -2.74 12.10
N LEU A 490 1.71 -3.24 12.64
CA LEU A 490 2.45 -4.37 12.07
C LEU A 490 2.15 -5.63 12.86
N SER A 491 1.63 -6.63 12.15
CA SER A 491 1.51 -8.02 12.62
C SER A 491 2.04 -8.96 11.52
N GLY A 492 2.34 -10.23 11.82
CA GLY A 492 2.86 -11.17 10.81
C GLY A 492 4.38 -11.09 10.56
N SER A 493 4.82 -11.21 9.31
CA SER A 493 6.23 -11.37 8.91
C SER A 493 6.64 -10.41 7.79
N TYR A 494 7.86 -9.86 7.89
CA TYR A 494 8.39 -8.87 6.94
C TYR A 494 9.86 -9.13 6.63
N ALA A 495 10.19 -9.35 5.36
CA ALA A 495 11.59 -9.42 4.91
C ALA A 495 12.20 -8.02 4.73
N ASN A 496 11.43 -7.07 4.19
CA ASN A 496 11.84 -5.67 4.01
C ASN A 496 10.72 -4.72 4.44
N LEU A 497 11.08 -3.72 5.24
CA LEU A 497 10.15 -2.75 5.80
C LEU A 497 10.69 -1.33 5.61
N PHE A 498 9.93 -0.47 4.93
CA PHE A 498 10.28 0.92 4.67
C PHE A 498 9.19 1.84 5.21
N LEU A 499 9.49 2.60 6.26
CA LEU A 499 8.55 3.53 6.90
C LEU A 499 9.14 4.95 6.89
N ASP A 500 8.46 5.90 6.25
CA ASP A 500 8.94 7.28 6.12
C ASP A 500 7.79 8.29 6.02
N ASN A 501 7.98 9.45 6.63
CA ASN A 501 7.03 10.57 6.56
C ASN A 501 5.58 10.18 6.97
N LEU A 502 5.44 9.60 8.15
CA LEU A 502 4.18 9.21 8.75
C LEU A 502 3.74 10.26 9.77
N ASN A 503 2.67 11.00 9.48
CA ASN A 503 2.23 12.13 10.29
C ASN A 503 0.81 11.92 10.79
N SER A 504 0.55 12.20 12.07
CA SER A 504 -0.82 12.15 12.59
C SER A 504 -1.20 13.18 13.62
N VAL A 505 -2.51 13.46 13.66
CA VAL A 505 -3.18 14.18 14.73
C VAL A 505 -4.21 13.27 15.41
N ASN A 506 -4.09 13.12 16.73
CA ASN A 506 -4.91 12.27 17.59
C ASN A 506 -4.81 10.75 17.30
N MET A 507 -3.71 10.29 16.72
CA MET A 507 -3.42 8.85 16.56
C MET A 507 -2.01 8.53 17.04
N GLY A 508 -1.78 7.29 17.47
CA GLY A 508 -0.44 6.76 17.71
C GLY A 508 0.33 6.59 16.40
N GLY A 509 1.66 6.44 16.48
CA GLY A 509 2.50 6.27 15.30
C GLY A 509 2.56 4.81 14.84
N LEU A 510 3.55 4.09 15.36
CA LEU A 510 3.85 2.71 15.02
C LEU A 510 3.50 1.74 16.15
N LEU A 511 2.63 0.78 15.88
CA LEU A 511 2.38 -0.38 16.74
C LEU A 511 3.00 -1.62 16.12
N ILE A 512 3.95 -2.25 16.82
CA ILE A 512 4.44 -3.58 16.50
C ILE A 512 3.74 -4.56 17.45
N SER A 513 2.88 -5.41 16.91
CA SER A 513 2.14 -6.45 17.63
C SER A 513 3.08 -7.49 18.26
N PRO A 514 2.58 -8.39 19.14
CA PRO A 514 3.35 -9.55 19.58
C PRO A 514 3.68 -10.51 18.42
N ASN A 515 4.74 -11.30 18.57
CA ASN A 515 5.12 -12.40 17.66
C ASN A 515 5.41 -12.02 16.19
N VAL A 516 5.60 -10.73 15.90
CA VAL A 516 6.00 -10.23 14.59
C VAL A 516 7.44 -10.63 14.24
N THR A 517 7.64 -11.14 13.02
CA THR A 517 8.96 -11.37 12.42
C THR A 517 9.38 -10.12 11.64
N LEU A 518 10.46 -9.47 12.06
CA LEU A 518 10.91 -8.19 11.51
C LEU A 518 12.28 -8.32 10.84
N PRO A 519 12.62 -7.42 9.89
CA PRO A 519 13.98 -7.34 9.39
C PRO A 519 14.97 -6.97 10.49
N ASN A 520 16.25 -7.23 10.23
CA ASN A 520 17.32 -6.96 11.19
C ASN A 520 17.37 -5.48 11.65
N ILE A 521 16.95 -4.56 10.78
CA ILE A 521 16.89 -3.13 11.05
C ILE A 521 15.50 -2.63 10.68
N VAL A 522 14.80 -2.07 11.67
CA VAL A 522 13.55 -1.32 11.48
C VAL A 522 13.88 0.16 11.59
N THR A 523 13.69 0.90 10.50
CA THR A 523 13.90 2.37 10.47
C THR A 523 12.58 3.08 10.20
N LEU A 524 12.27 4.08 11.03
CA LEU A 524 11.21 5.05 10.81
C LEU A 524 11.81 6.45 10.74
N SER A 525 11.51 7.18 9.68
CA SER A 525 12.11 8.48 9.40
C SER A 525 11.06 9.58 9.20
N ASN A 526 11.43 10.82 9.52
CA ASN A 526 10.68 12.05 9.18
C ASN A 526 9.21 12.04 9.61
N SER A 527 8.89 11.38 10.73
CA SER A 527 7.51 11.09 11.14
C SER A 527 7.11 11.86 12.38
N SER A 528 5.84 12.25 12.50
CA SER A 528 5.34 13.01 13.64
C SER A 528 3.99 12.49 14.16
N VAL A 529 3.81 12.52 15.48
CA VAL A 529 2.50 12.30 16.10
C VAL A 529 2.17 13.46 17.02
N ARG A 530 0.93 13.94 16.96
CA ARG A 530 0.46 15.02 17.83
C ARG A 530 -0.89 14.69 18.41
N PHE A 531 -1.05 14.81 19.72
CA PHE A 531 -2.37 14.76 20.35
C PHE A 531 -2.83 16.17 20.69
N THR A 532 -4.09 16.48 20.38
CA THR A 532 -4.71 17.78 20.70
C THR A 532 -4.87 17.99 22.20
N THR A 533 -5.05 16.89 22.95
CA THR A 533 -5.03 16.86 24.40
C THR A 533 -3.91 15.96 24.89
N GLN A 534 -3.36 16.29 26.05
CA GLN A 534 -2.35 15.46 26.69
C GLN A 534 -2.90 14.08 27.07
N GLN A 535 -2.22 13.02 26.65
CA GLN A 535 -2.67 11.64 26.86
C GLN A 535 -2.05 11.03 28.12
N THR A 536 -2.80 10.94 29.21
CA THR A 536 -2.26 10.49 30.51
C THR A 536 -2.38 8.98 30.77
N THR A 537 -2.97 8.19 29.87
CA THR A 537 -3.20 6.75 30.07
C THR A 537 -2.14 5.90 29.36
N SER A 538 -1.81 4.72 29.92
CA SER A 538 -0.83 3.80 29.34
C SER A 538 -1.35 2.95 28.16
N THR A 539 -2.29 3.48 27.39
CA THR A 539 -2.96 2.77 26.29
C THR A 539 -2.12 2.78 25.03
N THR A 540 -2.31 1.76 24.18
CA THR A 540 -1.47 1.48 23.00
C THR A 540 -1.51 2.60 21.96
N GLY A 541 -2.65 3.25 21.79
CA GLY A 541 -2.86 4.31 20.79
C GLY A 541 -2.28 5.68 21.14
N PHE A 542 -1.63 5.84 22.30
CA PHE A 542 -1.12 7.15 22.77
C PHE A 542 0.41 7.26 22.77
N SER A 543 1.08 6.43 21.98
CA SER A 543 2.54 6.45 21.85
C SER A 543 2.96 6.81 20.43
N PHE A 544 4.13 7.43 20.27
CA PHE A 544 4.76 7.51 18.94
C PHE A 544 5.14 6.11 18.45
N ALA A 545 5.69 5.27 19.32
CA ALA A 545 5.88 3.85 19.03
C ALA A 545 5.53 2.95 20.23
N TYR A 546 4.81 1.86 19.97
CA TYR A 546 4.60 0.77 20.93
C TYR A 546 5.09 -0.56 20.37
N VAL A 547 6.11 -1.14 21.01
CA VAL A 547 6.84 -2.33 20.53
C VAL A 547 6.52 -3.53 21.42
N ARG A 548 5.88 -4.55 20.83
CA ARG A 548 5.48 -5.78 21.53
C ARG A 548 6.11 -7.05 20.98
N SER A 549 7.07 -6.92 20.05
CA SER A 549 7.97 -7.98 19.58
C SER A 549 9.42 -7.63 19.82
N ALA A 550 10.28 -8.65 19.87
CA ALA A 550 11.72 -8.42 19.93
C ALA A 550 12.21 -7.75 18.63
N VAL A 551 13.07 -6.74 18.75
CA VAL A 551 13.65 -6.02 17.61
C VAL A 551 15.17 -5.98 17.77
N ASN A 552 15.91 -6.34 16.71
CA ASN A 552 17.36 -6.27 16.78
C ASN A 552 17.84 -4.81 16.75
N VAL A 553 17.53 -4.06 15.68
CA VAL A 553 17.81 -2.62 15.61
C VAL A 553 16.52 -1.85 15.33
N LEU A 554 16.16 -0.95 16.24
CA LEU A 554 15.06 0.00 16.07
C LEU A 554 15.64 1.41 15.97
N ARG A 555 15.50 2.04 14.81
CA ARG A 555 16.06 3.36 14.52
C ARG A 555 14.98 4.36 14.17
N PHE A 556 14.95 5.48 14.88
CA PHE A 556 14.14 6.66 14.57
C PHE A 556 15.04 7.81 14.12
N VAL A 557 14.69 8.44 13.01
CA VAL A 557 15.45 9.57 12.43
C VAL A 557 14.51 10.74 12.19
N ASN A 558 14.82 11.92 12.74
CA ASN A 558 14.02 13.14 12.61
C ASN A 558 12.53 12.93 12.93
N CYS A 559 12.24 12.16 13.99
CA CYS A 559 10.87 11.85 14.40
C CYS A 559 10.44 12.69 15.59
N SER A 560 9.16 13.08 15.65
CA SER A 560 8.63 13.89 16.75
C SER A 560 7.34 13.36 17.36
N SER A 561 7.15 13.63 18.65
CA SER A 561 5.87 13.43 19.33
C SER A 561 5.50 14.65 20.18
N GLU A 562 4.23 15.01 20.20
CA GLU A 562 3.68 16.06 21.05
C GLU A 562 2.44 15.52 21.78
N ASN A 563 2.36 15.74 23.10
CA ASN A 563 1.24 15.31 23.97
C ASN A 563 0.98 13.80 24.03
N ALA A 564 1.85 12.98 23.42
CA ALA A 564 1.82 11.53 23.50
C ALA A 564 2.27 11.04 24.88
N SER A 565 1.66 9.96 25.39
CA SER A 565 2.03 9.35 26.66
C SER A 565 3.50 8.91 26.69
N TYR A 566 3.98 8.35 25.58
CA TYR A 566 5.35 7.89 25.40
C TYR A 566 5.87 8.29 24.02
N PHE A 567 7.16 8.62 23.92
CA PHE A 567 7.83 8.61 22.62
C PHE A 567 8.04 7.16 22.17
N ILE A 568 8.53 6.32 23.07
CA ILE A 568 8.59 4.88 22.85
C ILE A 568 8.17 4.13 24.11
N ARG A 569 7.35 3.10 23.91
CA ARG A 569 7.09 2.04 24.86
C ARG A 569 7.52 0.71 24.25
N ALA A 570 8.32 -0.09 24.95
CA ALA A 570 8.74 -1.42 24.51
C ALA A 570 8.48 -2.44 25.62
N SER A 571 7.63 -3.42 25.34
CA SER A 571 7.32 -4.54 26.24
C SER A 571 8.18 -5.78 25.98
N GLN A 572 9.00 -5.74 24.93
CA GLN A 572 9.95 -6.78 24.55
C GLN A 572 11.35 -6.21 24.39
N THR A 573 12.32 -7.11 24.22
CA THR A 573 13.74 -6.76 24.05
C THR A 573 13.97 -5.95 22.79
N VAL A 574 14.69 -4.84 22.92
CA VAL A 574 15.28 -4.09 21.80
C VAL A 574 16.80 -4.18 21.96
N ASN A 575 17.51 -4.82 21.02
CA ASN A 575 18.96 -5.00 21.17
C ASN A 575 19.73 -3.69 20.94
N LEU A 576 19.27 -2.86 20.00
CA LEU A 576 19.79 -1.51 19.77
C LEU A 576 18.63 -0.57 19.46
N TYR A 577 18.47 0.45 20.29
CA TYR A 577 17.54 1.56 20.06
C TYR A 577 18.33 2.82 19.70
N GLU A 578 18.02 3.43 18.56
CA GLU A 578 18.64 4.68 18.11
C GLU A 578 17.57 5.74 17.86
N ALA A 579 17.74 6.93 18.45
CA ALA A 579 16.92 8.10 18.15
C ALA A 579 17.83 9.26 17.73
N ILE A 580 17.76 9.63 16.45
CA ILE A 580 18.66 10.60 15.83
C ILE A 580 17.83 11.84 15.46
N GLY A 581 18.15 13.00 16.03
CA GLY A 581 17.45 14.26 15.78
C GLY A 581 15.97 14.23 16.17
N CYS A 582 15.57 13.36 17.10
CA CYS A 582 14.17 13.16 17.46
C CYS A 582 13.70 14.13 18.56
N ALA A 583 12.39 14.37 18.65
CA ALA A 583 11.81 15.24 19.66
C ALA A 583 10.61 14.59 20.38
N ALA A 584 10.49 14.81 21.68
CA ALA A 584 9.32 14.41 22.45
C ALA A 584 8.91 15.55 23.39
N LEU A 585 7.77 16.17 23.12
CA LEU A 585 7.33 17.39 23.78
C LEU A 585 6.02 17.14 24.51
N SER A 586 5.89 17.73 25.70
CA SER A 586 4.65 17.67 26.51
C SER A 586 4.21 16.23 26.83
N CYS A 587 5.16 15.30 26.97
CA CYS A 587 4.88 13.91 27.30
C CYS A 587 4.45 13.79 28.77
N PRO A 588 3.20 13.43 29.10
CA PRO A 588 2.76 13.38 30.49
C PRO A 588 3.44 12.26 31.29
N SER A 589 3.83 11.16 30.63
CA SER A 589 4.38 9.98 31.31
C SER A 589 5.90 9.87 31.10
N THR A 590 6.43 8.64 31.03
CA THR A 590 7.83 8.37 30.72
C THR A 590 8.08 8.56 29.22
N ILE A 591 9.16 9.24 28.84
CA ILE A 591 9.47 9.47 27.42
C ILE A 591 9.89 8.17 26.74
N ASN A 592 10.92 7.50 27.28
CA ASN A 592 11.42 6.22 26.75
C ASN A 592 11.20 5.12 27.80
N TYR A 593 10.27 4.21 27.55
CA TYR A 593 9.86 3.18 28.50
C TYR A 593 10.16 1.77 27.96
N PHE A 594 11.02 1.02 28.65
CA PHE A 594 11.41 -0.34 28.29
C PHE A 594 11.11 -1.29 29.46
N GLU A 595 10.24 -2.29 29.26
CA GLU A 595 9.87 -3.26 30.30
C GLU A 595 10.90 -4.38 30.47
N LYS A 596 11.66 -4.67 29.40
CA LYS A 596 12.69 -5.72 29.37
C LYS A 596 14.10 -5.14 29.27
N LEU A 597 15.10 -6.01 29.50
CA LEU A 597 16.51 -5.70 29.26
C LEU A 597 16.65 -5.19 27.82
N THR A 598 17.24 -4.01 27.69
CA THR A 598 17.57 -3.40 26.39
C THR A 598 19.07 -3.52 26.20
N GLY A 599 19.53 -3.81 24.98
CA GLY A 599 20.97 -3.87 24.70
C GLY A 599 21.58 -2.47 24.78
N ASN A 600 21.66 -1.74 23.67
CA ASN A 600 22.19 -0.39 23.66
C ASN A 600 21.09 0.65 23.37
N ILE A 601 21.14 1.79 24.04
CA ILE A 601 20.32 2.97 23.75
C ILE A 601 21.25 4.09 23.30
N ASN A 602 21.02 4.61 22.10
CA ASN A 602 21.76 5.73 21.51
C ASN A 602 20.81 6.88 21.19
N LEU A 603 20.89 7.98 21.93
CA LEU A 603 20.17 9.21 21.61
C LEU A 603 21.16 10.24 21.07
N ILE A 604 20.96 10.69 19.82
CA ILE A 604 21.90 11.54 19.08
C ILE A 604 21.18 12.82 18.68
N GLY A 605 21.48 13.92 19.37
CA GLY A 605 20.74 15.18 19.26
C GLY A 605 19.29 15.07 19.71
N GLY A 606 18.49 16.11 19.41
CA GLY A 606 17.06 16.12 19.71
C GLY A 606 16.66 16.93 20.95
N ASN A 607 15.34 17.11 21.12
CA ASN A 607 14.74 17.89 22.20
C ASN A 607 13.63 17.10 22.90
N TYR A 608 13.80 16.86 24.19
CA TYR A 608 12.90 16.06 25.00
C TYR A 608 12.44 16.84 26.23
N GLY A 609 11.17 17.23 26.34
CA GLY A 609 10.76 18.19 27.38
C GLY A 609 9.28 18.22 27.74
N ASP A 610 8.97 19.05 28.74
CA ASP A 610 7.64 19.34 29.30
C ASP A 610 6.92 18.10 29.87
N VAL A 611 7.60 17.31 30.69
CA VAL A 611 6.97 16.16 31.36
C VAL A 611 6.17 16.58 32.57
N VAL A 612 4.89 16.21 32.61
CA VAL A 612 3.91 16.82 33.51
C VAL A 612 3.57 15.93 34.72
N ASN A 613 3.69 14.59 34.64
CA ASN A 613 3.29 13.67 35.73
C ASN A 613 4.44 12.83 36.33
N ASN A 614 5.56 13.44 36.75
CA ASN A 614 6.63 12.72 37.48
C ASN A 614 7.22 11.49 36.71
N GLY A 615 7.14 11.48 35.37
CA GLY A 615 7.67 10.42 34.51
C GLY A 615 9.20 10.42 34.44
N TYR A 616 9.79 9.37 33.85
CA TYR A 616 11.23 9.28 33.63
C TYR A 616 11.63 9.69 32.20
N PHE A 617 12.83 10.24 32.04
CA PHE A 617 13.44 10.42 30.72
C PHE A 617 13.71 9.06 30.05
N ILE A 618 14.27 8.12 30.81
CA ILE A 618 14.42 6.71 30.44
C ILE A 618 14.02 5.85 31.63
N TYR A 619 13.11 4.91 31.41
CA TYR A 619 12.74 3.88 32.38
C TYR A 619 13.08 2.50 31.80
N CYS A 620 14.04 1.80 32.39
CA CYS A 620 14.41 0.44 32.01
C CYS A 620 14.79 -0.37 33.26
N PRO A 621 13.81 -0.90 34.01
CA PRO A 621 14.04 -1.51 35.32
C PRO A 621 14.93 -2.74 35.22
N LEU A 622 14.94 -3.49 34.11
CA LEU A 622 15.73 -4.72 34.00
C LEU A 622 17.16 -4.52 33.47
N GLY A 623 17.61 -3.28 33.28
CA GLY A 623 18.99 -2.99 32.87
C GLY A 623 19.14 -2.51 31.42
N VAL A 624 20.27 -1.88 31.14
CA VAL A 624 20.73 -1.58 29.77
C VAL A 624 22.15 -2.09 29.59
N GLY A 625 22.48 -2.64 28.43
CA GLY A 625 23.85 -3.01 28.05
C GLY A 625 24.77 -1.80 27.87
N GLY A 626 24.25 -0.73 27.27
CA GLY A 626 24.96 0.54 27.07
C GLY A 626 24.01 1.71 26.83
N LEU A 627 24.42 2.91 27.25
CA LEU A 627 23.66 4.14 27.04
C LEU A 627 24.59 5.24 26.53
N THR A 628 24.28 5.79 25.35
CA THR A 628 25.00 6.86 24.69
C THR A 628 24.08 8.05 24.47
N LEU A 629 24.47 9.24 24.93
CA LEU A 629 23.80 10.51 24.64
C LEU A 629 24.81 11.43 23.95
N SER A 630 24.65 11.73 22.67
CA SER A 630 25.63 12.54 21.92
C SER A 630 24.94 13.57 21.02
N GLY A 631 25.70 14.43 20.35
CA GLY A 631 25.13 15.38 19.37
C GLY A 631 24.22 16.47 19.96
N GLY A 632 24.32 16.78 21.26
CA GLY A 632 23.57 17.85 21.91
C GLY A 632 22.12 17.50 22.24
N VAL A 633 21.88 16.36 22.89
CA VAL A 633 20.56 16.03 23.46
C VAL A 633 20.16 17.10 24.47
N THR A 634 19.03 17.77 24.21
CA THR A 634 18.49 18.83 25.07
C THR A 634 17.25 18.35 25.80
N THR A 635 17.06 18.86 27.02
CA THR A 635 15.81 18.71 27.74
C THR A 635 15.29 20.06 28.26
N SER A 636 13.98 20.27 28.18
CA SER A 636 13.32 21.55 28.50
C SER A 636 12.07 21.31 29.36
N GLY A 637 11.63 22.31 30.14
CA GLY A 637 10.37 22.21 30.91
C GLY A 637 10.35 21.16 32.03
N LEU A 638 11.42 21.11 32.83
CA LEU A 638 11.75 19.99 33.72
C LEU A 638 11.09 20.03 35.11
N THR A 639 9.97 20.73 35.31
CA THR A 639 9.40 20.86 36.67
C THR A 639 9.03 19.52 37.31
N HIS A 640 8.80 18.46 36.50
CA HIS A 640 8.45 17.12 36.99
C HIS A 640 9.16 15.95 36.27
N LEU A 641 10.20 16.17 35.47
CA LEU A 641 10.92 15.05 34.80
C LEU A 641 11.92 14.38 35.75
N ARG A 642 11.72 13.09 36.03
CA ARG A 642 12.75 12.23 36.64
C ARG A 642 13.74 11.78 35.57
N GLY A 643 14.96 11.47 35.98
CA GLY A 643 16.02 11.10 35.04
C GLY A 643 15.92 9.71 34.46
N ILE A 644 17.04 9.00 34.58
CA ILE A 644 17.21 7.65 34.07
C ILE A 644 17.03 6.69 35.24
N TYR A 645 16.15 5.68 35.09
CA TYR A 645 15.94 4.61 36.05
C TYR A 645 16.34 3.26 35.46
N VAL A 646 17.40 2.65 36.00
CA VAL A 646 17.98 1.37 35.55
C VAL A 646 18.48 0.59 36.77
N LEU A 647 18.08 -0.67 36.98
CA LEU A 647 18.51 -1.45 38.17
C LEU A 647 19.86 -2.17 38.00
N THR A 648 20.23 -2.57 36.78
CA THR A 648 21.38 -3.47 36.54
C THR A 648 22.25 -3.02 35.36
N SER A 649 23.44 -2.51 35.71
CA SER A 649 24.62 -2.08 34.92
C SER A 649 24.54 -0.83 34.01
N PHE A 650 25.64 -0.06 34.06
CA PHE A 650 25.99 1.13 33.28
C PHE A 650 27.46 0.97 32.88
N SER A 651 27.80 0.82 31.60
CA SER A 651 29.19 0.53 31.19
C SER A 651 29.92 1.71 30.51
N THR A 652 29.21 2.66 29.87
CA THR A 652 29.87 3.60 28.92
C THR A 652 29.45 5.08 28.96
N PHE A 653 28.44 5.48 29.74
CA PHE A 653 27.74 6.78 29.60
C PHE A 653 28.62 8.04 29.56
N PHE A 654 29.62 8.16 30.44
CA PHE A 654 30.46 9.37 30.54
C PHE A 654 31.83 9.27 29.84
N ASN A 655 32.22 8.09 29.35
CA ASN A 655 33.58 7.86 28.84
C ASN A 655 33.80 8.38 27.39
N GLY A 656 32.77 8.89 26.72
CA GLY A 656 32.80 9.30 25.31
C GLY A 656 32.81 10.81 25.01
N GLY A 657 32.90 11.70 26.01
CA GLY A 657 32.83 13.16 25.78
C GLY A 657 31.40 13.71 25.62
N ASN A 658 30.41 12.99 26.14
CA ASN A 658 28.98 13.28 26.04
C ASN A 658 28.56 14.42 27.00
N HIS A 659 27.76 15.38 26.51
CA HIS A 659 27.17 16.47 27.30
C HIS A 659 25.64 16.38 27.29
N LEU A 660 25.03 16.22 28.47
CA LEU A 660 23.59 16.40 28.66
C LEU A 660 23.34 17.85 29.09
N THR A 661 22.66 18.64 28.25
CA THR A 661 22.42 20.08 28.53
C THR A 661 20.98 20.27 29.02
N PHE A 662 20.85 20.88 30.20
CA PHE A 662 19.57 21.17 30.84
C PHE A 662 19.31 22.67 30.81
N THR A 663 18.14 23.09 30.33
CA THR A 663 17.73 24.50 30.33
C THR A 663 16.49 24.66 31.20
N GLY A 664 16.65 25.18 32.43
CA GLY A 664 15.54 25.73 33.23
C GLY A 664 14.77 24.82 34.20
N GLY A 665 15.39 23.82 34.85
CA GLY A 665 14.73 23.10 35.96
C GLY A 665 15.65 22.29 36.87
N VAL A 666 15.11 21.88 38.03
CA VAL A 666 15.82 21.13 39.09
C VAL A 666 15.48 19.64 38.97
N PHE A 667 16.51 18.79 38.95
CA PHE A 667 16.32 17.34 38.96
C PHE A 667 15.84 16.86 40.33
N HIS A 668 14.63 16.30 40.44
CA HIS A 668 14.18 15.61 41.64
C HIS A 668 14.69 14.16 41.59
N SER A 669 15.76 13.87 42.34
CA SER A 669 16.37 12.54 42.54
C SER A 669 16.57 11.72 41.25
N ALA A 670 17.73 11.88 40.60
CA ALA A 670 18.23 10.84 39.73
C ALA A 670 18.62 9.65 40.61
N SER A 671 17.82 8.58 40.63
CA SER A 671 18.28 7.31 41.17
C SER A 671 19.25 6.67 40.17
N ILE A 672 20.46 7.22 40.04
CA ILE A 672 21.59 6.49 39.45
C ILE A 672 22.09 5.56 40.56
N LEU A 673 21.35 4.47 40.82
CA LEU A 673 21.68 3.53 41.88
C LEU A 673 22.28 2.26 41.27
N PRO A 674 23.59 2.01 41.40
CA PRO A 674 24.07 0.64 41.47
C PRO A 674 23.53 0.04 42.77
N VAL A 675 22.72 -1.02 42.67
CA VAL A 675 22.15 -1.71 43.83
C VAL A 675 23.26 -2.39 44.63
N THR A 676 23.79 -1.68 45.62
CA THR A 676 24.20 -2.29 46.88
C THR A 676 23.76 -1.53 48.13
N ASP A 677 23.07 -0.37 48.03
CA ASP A 677 22.63 0.31 49.25
C ASP A 677 21.28 1.04 49.13
N ASN A 678 20.36 0.72 50.06
CA ASN A 678 18.93 1.09 50.07
C ASN A 678 18.68 2.49 50.67
N SER A 679 19.47 3.50 50.29
CA SER A 679 19.29 4.86 50.82
C SER A 679 19.11 5.91 49.69
N PRO A 680 18.08 6.78 49.77
CA PRO A 680 17.89 7.85 48.78
C PRO A 680 18.99 8.91 48.91
N VAL A 681 19.77 9.11 47.85
CA VAL A 681 20.83 10.14 47.78
C VAL A 681 20.20 11.48 47.34
N ASN A 682 20.44 12.56 48.09
CA ASN A 682 19.83 13.87 47.84
C ASN A 682 20.48 14.59 46.64
N ALA A 683 19.76 15.56 46.05
CA ALA A 683 20.17 16.29 44.85
C ALA A 683 21.47 17.12 44.97
N ALA A 684 21.96 17.40 46.18
CA ALA A 684 23.21 18.14 46.40
C ALA A 684 24.47 17.32 46.05
N THR A 685 24.36 15.98 45.98
CA THR A 685 25.51 15.10 45.69
C THR A 685 25.79 14.94 44.19
N LEU A 686 24.83 15.26 43.32
CA LEU A 686 25.02 15.22 41.86
C LEU A 686 25.66 16.50 41.30
N GLN A 687 25.42 17.65 41.92
CA GLN A 687 26.02 18.92 41.49
C GLN A 687 27.52 19.02 41.84
N SER A 688 27.96 18.36 42.92
CA SER A 688 29.39 18.22 43.25
C SER A 688 30.12 17.25 42.32
N GLY A 689 29.42 16.35 41.64
CA GLY A 689 30.01 15.38 40.70
C GLY A 689 30.40 15.97 39.34
N LEU A 690 29.88 17.15 38.98
CA LEU A 690 30.14 17.82 37.70
C LEU A 690 31.27 18.85 37.74
N ALA A 691 31.81 19.18 38.92
CA ALA A 691 32.85 20.20 39.07
C ALA A 691 34.19 19.69 39.63
N THR A 692 34.31 18.42 40.00
CA THR A 692 35.59 17.90 40.50
C THR A 692 35.89 16.54 39.91
N LYS A 693 37.01 16.46 39.17
CA LYS A 693 37.74 15.23 38.87
C LYS A 693 37.97 14.46 40.17
N GLN A 694 37.08 13.53 40.52
CA GLN A 694 37.36 12.58 41.58
C GLN A 694 38.19 11.45 40.96
N ASN A 695 39.51 11.62 41.03
CA ASN A 695 40.44 10.51 40.83
C ASN A 695 40.06 9.42 41.84
N VAL A 696 39.54 8.29 41.36
CA VAL A 696 39.42 7.06 42.15
C VAL A 696 40.83 6.75 42.66
N PRO A 697 41.08 6.71 43.98
CA PRO A 697 42.43 6.50 44.46
C PRO A 697 42.83 5.04 44.22
N VAL A 698 43.79 4.83 43.32
CA VAL A 698 44.57 3.58 43.30
C VAL A 698 45.28 3.51 44.64
N ASN A 699 45.01 2.49 45.45
CA ASN A 699 45.78 2.24 46.67
C ASN A 699 47.17 1.74 46.26
N VAL A 700 48.20 2.57 46.44
CA VAL A 700 49.57 2.20 46.14
C VAL A 700 50.29 1.88 47.46
N PRO A 701 50.50 0.60 47.80
CA PRO A 701 51.29 0.23 48.97
C PRO A 701 52.78 0.45 48.69
N VAL A 702 53.45 1.17 49.57
CA VAL A 702 54.88 1.50 49.46
C VAL A 702 55.59 1.07 50.74
N THR A 703 56.63 0.25 50.59
CA THR A 703 57.41 -0.33 51.69
C THR A 703 58.84 0.21 51.78
N SER A 704 59.27 1.06 50.84
CA SER A 704 60.61 1.62 50.77
C SER A 704 60.86 2.72 51.81
N SER A 705 62.12 2.84 52.25
CA SER A 705 62.55 3.85 53.23
C SER A 705 62.70 5.27 52.65
N SER A 706 62.77 5.36 51.32
CA SER A 706 62.68 6.61 50.56
C SER A 706 61.74 6.43 49.36
N TYR A 707 60.96 7.46 49.03
CA TYR A 707 60.00 7.41 47.92
C TYR A 707 59.69 8.81 47.39
N SER A 708 59.85 9.03 46.08
CA SER A 708 59.37 10.24 45.41
C SER A 708 58.00 9.98 44.84
N ILE A 709 57.01 10.74 45.29
CA ILE A 709 55.62 10.53 44.90
C ILE A 709 55.44 10.93 43.43
N PRO A 710 54.84 10.07 42.58
CA PRO A 710 54.69 10.35 41.15
C PRO A 710 53.63 11.42 40.84
N LEU A 711 53.65 11.96 39.61
CA LEU A 711 52.78 13.05 39.13
C LEU A 711 51.33 12.61 38.81
N ASN A 712 50.73 11.80 39.67
CA ASN A 712 49.36 11.33 39.55
C ASN A 712 48.68 11.31 40.92
N SER A 713 47.58 12.04 41.08
CA SER A 713 46.80 12.06 42.32
C SER A 713 46.38 10.64 42.75
N GLY A 714 46.40 10.35 44.05
CA GLY A 714 46.13 8.99 44.53
C GLY A 714 46.14 8.82 46.04
N TYR A 715 45.86 7.59 46.47
CA TYR A 715 45.92 7.17 47.88
C TYR A 715 47.12 6.26 48.09
N TYR A 716 48.03 6.68 48.96
CA TYR A 716 49.27 5.97 49.22
C TYR A 716 49.27 5.44 50.63
N THR A 717 49.60 4.17 50.78
CA THR A 717 49.74 3.53 52.09
C THR A 717 51.19 3.19 52.33
N TYR A 718 51.71 3.60 53.48
CA TYR A 718 53.07 3.35 53.88
C TYR A 718 53.10 2.32 55.00
N LYS A 719 53.89 1.26 54.84
CA LYS A 719 54.13 0.25 55.88
C LYS A 719 55.59 -0.22 55.81
N SER A 720 56.37 0.05 56.85
CA SER A 720 57.78 -0.32 56.92
C SER A 720 58.26 -0.43 58.38
N SER A 721 59.39 -1.09 58.60
CA SER A 721 60.00 -1.28 59.92
C SER A 721 61.11 -0.26 60.24
N ALA A 722 61.11 0.90 59.59
CA ALA A 722 62.12 1.95 59.74
C ALA A 722 61.50 3.35 59.57
N VAL A 723 62.01 4.38 60.25
CA VAL A 723 61.62 5.78 59.96
C VAL A 723 61.98 6.10 58.51
N SER A 724 61.06 6.71 57.77
CA SER A 724 61.19 6.89 56.32
C SER A 724 60.83 8.30 55.87
N THR A 725 61.39 8.71 54.74
CA THR A 725 61.19 10.06 54.19
C THR A 725 60.70 9.97 52.76
N TRP A 726 59.55 10.58 52.48
CA TRP A 726 59.00 10.70 51.13
C TRP A 726 59.05 12.13 50.64
N THR A 727 59.13 12.31 49.32
CA THR A 727 59.27 13.63 48.70
C THR A 727 58.06 13.90 47.81
N LEU A 728 57.39 15.03 48.04
CA LEU A 728 56.34 15.54 47.15
C LEU A 728 56.97 16.06 45.86
N PRO A 729 56.22 16.08 44.73
CA PRO A 729 56.67 16.78 43.53
C PRO A 729 56.81 18.29 43.72
N ALA A 730 57.39 18.95 42.71
CA ALA A 730 57.45 20.40 42.67
C ALA A 730 56.04 21.01 42.72
N VAL A 731 55.90 22.20 43.32
CA VAL A 731 54.62 22.90 43.34
C VAL A 731 54.27 23.44 41.96
N ALA A 732 55.22 24.13 41.32
CA ALA A 732 55.02 24.79 40.03
C ALA A 732 54.69 23.78 38.91
N GLY A 733 53.68 24.12 38.09
CA GLY A 733 53.25 23.30 36.95
C GLY A 733 52.32 22.13 37.30
N HIS A 734 51.96 21.96 38.58
CA HIS A 734 51.23 20.79 39.07
C HIS A 734 49.99 21.12 39.93
N THR A 735 49.39 22.31 39.73
CA THR A 735 48.14 22.75 40.38
C THR A 735 47.03 21.71 40.20
N GLY A 736 46.35 21.37 41.29
CA GLY A 736 45.24 20.42 41.31
C GLY A 736 45.63 18.96 41.59
N LEU A 737 46.91 18.65 41.75
CA LEU A 737 47.33 17.32 42.23
C LEU A 737 46.95 17.13 43.71
N SER A 738 46.43 15.94 44.04
CA SER A 738 45.98 15.60 45.39
C SER A 738 46.48 14.22 45.81
N TYR A 739 47.09 14.15 46.98
CA TYR A 739 47.56 12.91 47.58
C TYR A 739 46.91 12.70 48.93
N LYS A 740 46.39 11.51 49.20
CA LYS A 740 46.05 11.11 50.57
C LYS A 740 47.02 10.02 51.00
N ILE A 741 47.81 10.30 52.03
CA ILE A 741 48.90 9.44 52.47
C ILE A 741 48.57 8.93 53.88
N MET A 742 48.52 7.61 54.05
CA MET A 742 48.30 6.96 55.34
C MET A 742 49.56 6.21 55.79
N ASN A 743 50.00 6.47 57.01
CA ASN A 743 51.04 5.68 57.67
C ASN A 743 50.36 4.50 58.40
N GLN A 744 50.47 3.29 57.84
CA GLN A 744 49.85 2.08 58.38
C GLN A 744 50.73 1.31 59.38
N ASN A 745 51.83 1.90 59.85
CA ASN A 745 52.64 1.30 60.89
C ASN A 745 51.87 1.25 62.23
N THR A 746 52.23 0.30 63.08
CA THR A 746 51.58 0.08 64.39
C THR A 746 52.52 0.39 65.58
N GLY A 747 53.59 1.16 65.37
CA GLY A 747 54.50 1.64 66.43
C GLY A 747 55.75 2.33 65.90
N GLY A 748 56.25 3.36 66.62
CA GLY A 748 57.57 4.03 66.52
C GLY A 748 58.03 4.68 65.20
N PHE A 749 57.52 4.26 64.05
CA PHE A 749 58.06 4.60 62.73
C PHE A 749 57.23 5.67 62.02
N ASN A 750 57.57 6.92 62.32
CA ASN A 750 57.00 8.10 61.66
C ASN A 750 57.38 8.15 60.17
N LEU A 751 56.48 8.68 59.35
CA LEU A 751 56.73 9.00 57.94
C LEU A 751 56.91 10.51 57.81
N THR A 752 58.08 10.95 57.34
CA THR A 752 58.35 12.36 57.05
C THR A 752 58.06 12.64 55.57
N ILE A 753 57.28 13.68 55.29
CA ILE A 753 57.00 14.17 53.94
C ILE A 753 57.80 15.46 53.73
N ASN A 754 58.66 15.48 52.72
CA ASN A 754 59.50 16.62 52.35
C ASN A 754 58.96 17.32 51.10
N SER A 755 59.18 18.63 51.02
CA SER A 755 59.08 19.37 49.76
C SER A 755 60.18 18.93 48.79
N ASN A 756 59.91 19.01 47.48
CA ASN A 756 60.84 18.58 46.44
C ASN A 756 62.16 19.36 46.41
N THR A 757 62.11 20.64 46.81
CA THR A 757 63.22 21.59 46.65
C THR A 757 63.92 21.91 47.98
N GLY A 758 63.41 21.37 49.10
CA GLY A 758 63.83 21.78 50.45
C GLY A 758 63.29 23.15 50.90
N GLY A 759 62.55 23.86 50.03
CA GLY A 759 61.83 25.11 50.34
C GLY A 759 60.59 24.88 51.21
N ASN A 760 60.04 25.96 51.80
CA ASN A 760 58.85 25.90 52.64
C ASN A 760 57.56 25.80 51.79
N ASP A 761 57.43 24.69 51.06
CA ASP A 761 56.41 24.50 50.03
C ASP A 761 55.15 23.78 50.56
N ILE A 762 55.12 23.36 51.82
CA ILE A 762 53.99 22.65 52.44
C ILE A 762 53.27 23.60 53.40
N TYR A 763 52.01 23.93 53.14
CA TYR A 763 51.22 24.84 53.98
C TYR A 763 50.32 24.07 54.95
N ASN A 764 50.66 24.07 56.24
CA ASN A 764 49.90 23.37 57.29
C ASN A 764 49.25 24.35 58.26
N SER A 765 48.04 24.82 57.91
CA SER A 765 47.08 25.61 58.71
C SER A 765 47.52 26.98 59.26
N THR A 766 48.81 27.26 59.48
CA THR A 766 49.28 28.54 60.04
C THR A 766 50.56 29.08 59.43
N THR A 767 51.47 28.24 58.92
CA THR A 767 52.72 28.68 58.26
C THR A 767 53.21 27.65 57.22
N PRO A 768 53.90 28.08 56.14
CA PRO A 768 54.59 27.17 55.23
C PRO A 768 55.80 26.51 55.90
N VAL A 769 56.00 25.21 55.67
CA VAL A 769 57.10 24.38 56.18
C VAL A 769 57.71 23.55 55.05
N ASN A 770 58.94 23.08 55.21
CA ASN A 770 59.61 22.22 54.22
C ASN A 770 59.45 20.72 54.49
N THR A 771 59.01 20.35 55.70
CA THR A 771 58.81 18.95 56.10
C THR A 771 57.58 18.80 57.00
N LEU A 772 56.94 17.64 56.97
CA LEU A 772 55.77 17.31 57.78
C LEU A 772 55.81 15.83 58.21
N ILE A 773 55.39 15.53 59.44
CA ILE A 773 55.39 14.15 59.96
C ILE A 773 53.97 13.58 59.98
N ILE A 774 53.82 12.35 59.49
CA ILE A 774 52.62 11.50 59.61
C ILE A 774 52.94 10.37 60.60
N ASN A 775 52.32 10.39 61.78
CA ASN A 775 52.56 9.38 62.81
C ASN A 775 51.92 8.04 62.43
N PRO A 776 52.38 6.91 63.01
CA PRO A 776 51.71 5.61 62.87
C PRO A 776 50.20 5.69 63.15
N GLY A 777 49.39 5.25 62.19
CA GLY A 777 47.92 5.29 62.26
C GLY A 777 47.27 6.55 61.68
N ASP A 778 48.03 7.63 61.48
CA ASP A 778 47.53 8.89 60.93
C ASP A 778 47.49 8.86 59.39
N ASN A 779 46.68 9.76 58.84
CA ASN A 779 46.69 10.07 57.41
C ASN A 779 46.55 11.57 57.20
N LEU A 780 47.15 12.08 56.12
CA LEU A 780 47.04 13.47 55.72
C LEU A 780 46.75 13.57 54.23
N THR A 781 45.96 14.58 53.86
CA THR A 781 45.71 14.91 52.47
C THR A 781 46.51 16.14 52.08
N PHE A 782 47.24 16.06 50.98
CA PHE A 782 48.01 17.15 50.39
C PHE A 782 47.34 17.55 49.08
N TYR A 783 47.06 18.84 48.91
CA TYR A 783 46.51 19.40 47.68
C TYR A 783 47.40 20.52 47.17
N ASN A 784 47.91 20.40 45.95
CA ASN A 784 48.69 21.46 45.32
C ASN A 784 47.74 22.55 44.80
N ASN A 785 47.76 23.73 45.43
CA ASN A 785 46.90 24.86 45.04
C ASN A 785 47.55 25.79 43.99
N GLY A 786 48.78 25.48 43.55
CA GLY A 786 49.58 26.28 42.61
C GLY A 786 50.70 27.08 43.27
N ASP A 787 50.56 27.40 44.55
CA ASP A 787 51.54 28.16 45.34
C ASP A 787 52.19 27.32 46.46
N TYR A 788 51.45 26.35 47.00
CA TYR A 788 51.89 25.41 48.04
C TYR A 788 51.21 24.04 47.93
N TRP A 789 51.80 23.02 48.54
CA TRP A 789 51.10 21.81 48.98
C TRP A 789 50.32 22.10 50.26
N THR A 790 49.04 22.39 50.12
CA THR A 790 48.14 22.66 51.25
C THR A 790 47.75 21.36 51.92
N VAL A 791 47.98 21.27 53.23
CA VAL A 791 47.61 20.10 54.05
C VAL A 791 46.17 20.25 54.51
N ILE A 792 45.35 19.25 54.19
CA ILE A 792 43.97 19.10 54.62
C ILE A 792 43.93 17.89 55.55
N LYS A 793 43.61 18.14 56.83
CA LYS A 793 43.47 17.10 57.84
C LYS A 793 42.09 16.44 57.77
#